data_AF-A0AA36GID2-F1
#
_entry.id   AF-A0AA36GID2-F1
#
_cell.length_a   1.000
_cell.length_b   1.000
_cell.length_c   1.000
_cell.angle_alpha   90.00
_cell.angle_beta   90.00
_cell.angle_gamma   90.00
#
_symmetry.space_group_name_H-M   'P 1'
#
loop_
_entity.id
_entity.type
_entity.pdbx_description
1 polymer ?
#
loop_
_entity_poly.entity_id
_entity_poly.type
_entity_poly.pdbx_seq_one_letter_code
_entity_poly.pdbx_strand_id
1 'polypeptide(L)'
;MTHTEEGSRSRRDHSSELDSESIKQLLEDGELDTLRWEDDDISLRSAASNSRLPYDKLTAQELVHFPDASDSKASTNLYLFIRNKILQLWLLEPNVELTSEDAIDQLPIPFNSDRRFVRRIHGFLQRYGFINYGNFHRLASALVLTSKRKKVIIIGAGAAGIAAMKQLHFFGFDVVLLEARKRLGGRVHTYHQKDSSVVADLGAMVVTGINGNPIVTMMRQTQCTPVRITPDCPIFDEYGKLVDQRKDELVAEAFKKIGDTASYIAHTLGVTEVNGKNLSIADAYNEILEMLELRMQRRRLKYWQIYEEILEKMKQVQYEITLYKKSAEFLAEKLKSWDGSLYHTLDSDSRLEQDILRRCYKRDLGEAIKRYDAARDRFRNLETTLRNLKKQEPSEVYMNQRDRRLLDFHFANLEYVSGGTLDKLSLQHFDQDDEFQFTGSHMAIRDGYGDFLTRLVTSDIASDIKQNAVVEEITYNEKGVEVKYKTDEITETVEGDVCLCTIPLGVLKRSVTGCSDAPKFEPPLPENTVNAVLEMGFGNFNKVVLIFSRPFWDVTQNYFGHLNHSRASRGEMFMFTALSKAPVLIAMMAGEAANLEAPNEVIVRKAMNVLANIFGSACPKGPVEAVITRWHKDPFACGAYAYIPCGSHGDLCDILAEPVRAKLEDGSYSGKERIFFAGEHTSGRYPASVQGAWLSGIREAARIADLYLGCPFSASSAADPECVLLDSDDDVEMVDNSADSSVEPPAPAPAEVPNTEVSSAEATGKENGGSHSADVEMDNGEPESKRAKTEEPSE
;
A
#
# COMPACT_ATOMS: atom_id res chain seq x y z
N MET A 1 65.98 -2.18 7.99
CA MET A 1 66.86 -3.10 7.22
C MET A 1 66.03 -3.59 6.05
N THR A 2 66.61 -3.65 4.83
CA THR A 2 66.05 -4.24 3.57
C THR A 2 64.65 -3.75 3.13
N HIS A 3 64.46 -3.15 1.95
CA HIS A 3 64.56 -3.72 0.58
C HIS A 3 63.66 -4.96 0.39
N THR A 4 62.72 -5.03 -0.58
CA THR A 4 62.23 -4.02 -1.57
C THR A 4 60.74 -4.35 -1.94
N GLU A 5 60.10 -4.24 -3.13
CA GLU A 5 60.41 -3.99 -4.56
C GLU A 5 59.14 -3.47 -5.32
N GLU A 6 59.09 -3.59 -6.65
CA GLU A 6 58.02 -3.17 -7.60
C GLU A 6 56.82 -4.17 -7.68
N GLY A 7 55.67 -3.95 -8.36
CA GLY A 7 55.19 -2.82 -9.18
C GLY A 7 53.82 -3.10 -9.87
N SER A 8 53.24 -2.06 -10.49
CA SER A 8 52.11 -2.05 -11.46
C SER A 8 50.94 -3.05 -11.34
N ARG A 9 49.74 -2.57 -10.97
CA ARG A 9 48.46 -3.11 -11.48
C ARG A 9 47.48 -2.01 -11.89
N SER A 10 46.81 -2.29 -13.02
CA SER A 10 45.72 -1.57 -13.68
C SER A 10 44.81 -0.71 -12.78
N ARG A 11 44.51 0.52 -13.23
CA ARG A 11 43.26 1.21 -12.85
C ARG A 11 42.08 0.42 -13.41
N ARG A 12 41.30 -0.19 -12.53
CA ARG A 12 39.90 -0.59 -12.80
C ARG A 12 38.97 0.44 -12.15
N ASP A 13 37.76 0.59 -12.67
CA ASP A 13 36.80 1.54 -12.14
C ASP A 13 36.23 1.07 -10.78
N HIS A 14 36.71 1.65 -9.69
CA HIS A 14 36.17 1.40 -8.34
C HIS A 14 34.75 1.99 -8.12
N SER A 15 34.10 2.53 -9.15
CA SER A 15 32.74 3.07 -9.05
C SER A 15 31.64 2.00 -9.12
N SER A 16 31.90 0.80 -9.64
CA SER A 16 30.87 -0.25 -9.76
C SER A 16 30.79 -1.19 -8.57
N GLU A 17 31.90 -1.45 -7.88
CA GLU A 17 31.93 -2.37 -6.72
C GLU A 17 31.22 -1.75 -5.50
N LEU A 18 31.46 -0.45 -5.24
CA LEU A 18 30.90 0.28 -4.08
C LEU A 18 29.37 0.39 -4.08
N ASP A 19 28.71 0.51 -5.24
CA ASP A 19 27.24 0.54 -5.28
C ASP A 19 26.64 -0.83 -4.89
N SER A 20 27.25 -1.94 -5.32
CA SER A 20 26.74 -3.30 -5.03
C SER A 20 26.74 -3.64 -3.53
N GLU A 21 27.78 -3.19 -2.82
CA GLU A 21 27.91 -3.38 -1.37
C GLU A 21 26.89 -2.49 -0.62
N SER A 22 26.59 -1.30 -1.13
CA SER A 22 25.54 -0.43 -0.59
C SER A 22 24.11 -0.97 -0.80
N ILE A 23 23.86 -1.73 -1.86
CA ILE A 23 22.55 -2.37 -2.10
C ILE A 23 22.33 -3.53 -1.12
N LYS A 24 23.37 -4.33 -0.85
CA LYS A 24 23.34 -5.30 0.25
C LYS A 24 23.09 -4.61 1.58
N GLN A 25 23.89 -3.61 1.92
CA GLN A 25 23.77 -2.88 3.18
C GLN A 25 22.38 -2.25 3.35
N LEU A 26 21.76 -1.67 2.32
CA LEU A 26 20.38 -1.15 2.37
C LEU A 26 19.27 -2.22 2.46
N LEU A 27 19.59 -3.50 2.21
CA LEU A 27 18.71 -4.66 2.44
C LEU A 27 19.03 -5.40 3.75
N GLU A 28 20.17 -5.11 4.38
CA GLU A 28 20.73 -5.77 5.58
C GLU A 28 20.76 -4.83 6.81
N ASP A 29 20.57 -3.50 6.63
CA ASP A 29 20.55 -2.45 7.67
C ASP A 29 19.28 -2.54 8.55
N GLY A 30 19.22 -3.57 9.39
CA GLY A 30 18.21 -3.73 10.43
C GLY A 30 18.09 -5.15 10.99
N GLU A 31 18.41 -6.17 10.19
CA GLU A 31 18.30 -7.58 10.55
C GLU A 31 19.57 -8.33 10.12
N LEU A 32 20.13 -9.17 10.99
CA LEU A 32 21.26 -10.01 10.61
C LEU A 32 20.82 -10.98 9.50
N ASP A 33 21.70 -11.26 8.54
CA ASP A 33 21.45 -12.27 7.49
C ASP A 33 21.51 -13.70 8.05
N THR A 34 20.47 -14.03 8.83
CA THR A 34 20.20 -15.31 9.48
C THR A 34 20.04 -16.47 8.50
N LEU A 35 19.81 -16.21 7.21
CA LEU A 35 19.73 -17.27 6.19
C LEU A 35 21.10 -17.92 5.97
N ARG A 36 22.21 -17.21 6.26
CA ARG A 36 23.59 -17.71 6.13
C ARG A 36 24.10 -18.52 7.33
N TRP A 37 23.32 -18.67 8.40
CA TRP A 37 23.76 -19.40 9.59
C TRP A 37 23.67 -20.92 9.35
N GLU A 38 24.49 -21.73 10.02
CA GLU A 38 24.63 -23.18 9.79
C GLU A 38 23.39 -23.98 10.28
N ASP A 39 22.33 -23.96 9.48
CA ASP A 39 21.10 -24.76 9.61
C ASP A 39 20.37 -24.69 10.97
N ASP A 40 20.68 -23.67 11.76
CA ASP A 40 20.01 -23.31 13.01
C ASP A 40 18.51 -23.08 12.80
N ASP A 41 17.70 -23.35 13.84
CA ASP A 41 16.23 -23.12 13.86
C ASP A 41 15.84 -21.72 13.37
N ILE A 42 16.68 -20.72 13.65
CA ILE A 42 16.51 -19.32 13.25
C ILE A 42 16.59 -19.16 11.72
N SER A 43 17.54 -19.83 11.06
CA SER A 43 17.76 -19.75 9.60
C SER A 43 16.58 -20.36 8.83
N LEU A 44 16.14 -21.54 9.23
CA LEU A 44 15.04 -22.27 8.61
C LEU A 44 13.68 -21.61 8.91
N ARG A 45 13.51 -21.01 10.09
CA ARG A 45 12.36 -20.15 10.43
C ARG A 45 12.31 -18.88 9.61
N SER A 46 13.46 -18.24 9.38
CA SER A 46 13.60 -17.08 8.49
C SER A 46 13.25 -17.44 7.05
N ALA A 47 13.72 -18.58 6.54
CA ALA A 47 13.39 -19.07 5.19
C ALA A 47 11.89 -19.37 5.01
N ALA A 48 11.26 -20.02 5.99
CA ALA A 48 9.82 -20.29 5.99
C ALA A 48 9.00 -18.98 5.98
N SER A 49 9.33 -18.05 6.89
CA SER A 49 8.65 -16.75 7.01
C SER A 49 8.83 -15.90 5.75
N ASN A 50 10.04 -15.85 5.18
CA ASN A 50 10.32 -15.17 3.91
C ASN A 50 9.59 -15.80 2.70
N SER A 51 9.07 -17.02 2.86
CA SER A 51 8.27 -17.74 1.87
C SER A 51 6.77 -17.69 2.14
N ARG A 52 6.32 -16.93 3.16
CA ARG A 52 4.93 -16.83 3.62
C ARG A 52 4.35 -18.16 4.12
N LEU A 53 5.21 -19.04 4.62
CA LEU A 53 4.85 -20.36 5.15
C LEU A 53 5.16 -20.45 6.66
N PRO A 54 4.29 -21.09 7.46
CA PRO A 54 4.58 -21.35 8.86
C PRO A 54 5.72 -22.37 8.99
N TYR A 55 6.70 -22.08 9.84
CA TYR A 55 7.91 -22.88 10.03
C TYR A 55 7.64 -24.30 10.57
N ASP A 56 6.69 -24.42 11.49
CA ASP A 56 6.52 -25.53 12.43
C ASP A 56 5.23 -26.36 12.22
N LYS A 57 4.46 -26.07 11.17
CA LYS A 57 3.23 -26.78 10.81
C LYS A 57 3.03 -26.82 9.29
N LEU A 58 2.30 -27.83 8.83
CA LEU A 58 1.81 -27.92 7.46
C LEU A 58 0.64 -26.93 7.25
N THR A 59 0.56 -26.33 6.07
CA THR A 59 -0.60 -25.57 5.58
C THR A 59 -1.65 -26.51 4.98
N ALA A 60 -2.88 -26.01 4.80
CA ALA A 60 -3.93 -26.76 4.12
C ALA A 60 -3.55 -27.17 2.69
N GLN A 61 -2.76 -26.35 1.99
CA GLN A 61 -2.28 -26.64 0.63
C GLN A 61 -1.23 -27.76 0.62
N GLU A 62 -0.30 -27.77 1.57
CA GLU A 62 0.68 -28.86 1.71
C GLU A 62 -0.04 -30.19 2.07
N LEU A 63 -1.02 -30.16 2.98
CA LEU A 63 -1.80 -31.34 3.39
C LEU A 63 -2.57 -32.01 2.24
N VAL A 64 -2.98 -31.26 1.21
CA VAL A 64 -3.69 -31.82 0.03
C VAL A 64 -2.76 -32.70 -0.83
N HIS A 65 -1.46 -32.39 -0.90
CA HIS A 65 -0.50 -33.13 -1.74
C HIS A 65 0.42 -34.08 -0.96
N PHE A 66 0.55 -33.83 0.36
CA PHE A 66 1.38 -34.60 1.29
C PHE A 66 0.60 -35.06 2.53
N PRO A 67 -0.50 -35.83 2.37
CA PRO A 67 -1.17 -36.44 3.52
C PRO A 67 -0.21 -37.34 4.32
N ASP A 68 0.72 -38.01 3.64
CA ASP A 68 1.80 -38.83 4.20
C ASP A 68 2.79 -38.05 5.10
N ALA A 69 2.94 -36.74 4.89
CA ALA A 69 3.69 -35.89 5.81
C ALA A 69 2.98 -35.66 7.15
N SER A 70 1.68 -35.98 7.26
CA SER A 70 0.89 -35.85 8.48
C SER A 70 0.71 -37.14 9.27
N ASP A 71 1.08 -38.30 8.71
CA ASP A 71 0.92 -39.64 9.32
C ASP A 71 1.57 -39.77 10.71
N SER A 72 2.66 -39.05 10.95
CA SER A 72 3.34 -39.03 12.24
C SER A 72 4.10 -37.72 12.48
N LYS A 73 4.35 -37.38 13.74
CA LYS A 73 5.22 -36.25 14.10
C LYS A 73 6.63 -36.36 13.52
N ALA A 74 7.13 -37.58 13.29
CA ALA A 74 8.42 -37.79 12.62
C ALA A 74 8.33 -37.41 11.13
N SER A 75 7.27 -37.86 10.43
CA SER A 75 6.97 -37.50 9.04
C SER A 75 6.83 -35.99 8.87
N THR A 76 6.11 -35.33 9.79
CA THR A 76 5.89 -33.88 9.77
C THR A 76 7.19 -33.12 10.00
N ASN A 77 7.99 -33.51 10.99
CA ASN A 77 9.29 -32.88 11.24
C ASN A 77 10.26 -33.07 10.04
N LEU A 78 10.26 -34.25 9.41
CA LEU A 78 11.08 -34.55 8.24
C LEU A 78 10.69 -33.67 7.04
N TYR A 79 9.38 -33.60 6.75
CA TYR A 79 8.83 -32.75 5.69
C TYR A 79 9.19 -31.27 5.91
N LEU A 80 8.94 -30.75 7.12
CA LEU A 80 9.17 -29.34 7.44
C LEU A 80 10.65 -28.98 7.34
N PHE A 81 11.56 -29.83 7.83
CA PHE A 81 13.00 -29.58 7.66
C PHE A 81 13.39 -29.50 6.18
N ILE A 82 13.01 -30.51 5.38
CA ILE A 82 13.35 -30.55 3.94
C ILE A 82 12.76 -29.34 3.21
N ARG A 83 11.48 -29.03 3.45
CA ARG A 83 10.80 -27.85 2.87
C ARG A 83 11.50 -26.56 3.25
N ASN A 84 11.78 -26.33 4.53
CA ASN A 84 12.43 -25.10 4.99
C ASN A 84 13.87 -24.97 4.47
N LYS A 85 14.60 -26.08 4.34
CA LYS A 85 15.96 -26.11 3.79
C LYS A 85 15.97 -25.79 2.29
N ILE A 86 15.06 -26.34 1.49
CA ILE A 86 14.92 -26.01 0.06
C ILE A 86 14.60 -24.51 -0.13
N LEU A 87 13.72 -23.94 0.72
CA LEU A 87 13.44 -22.50 0.71
C LEU A 87 14.68 -21.66 1.07
N GLN A 88 15.47 -22.08 2.06
CA GLN A 88 16.72 -21.41 2.45
C GLN A 88 17.71 -21.38 1.27
N LEU A 89 17.92 -22.51 0.60
CA LEU A 89 18.82 -22.63 -0.56
C LEU A 89 18.42 -21.66 -1.69
N TRP A 90 17.12 -21.60 -2.02
CA TRP A 90 16.61 -20.66 -3.04
C TRP A 90 16.76 -19.19 -2.61
N LEU A 91 16.48 -18.85 -1.34
CA LEU A 91 16.54 -17.47 -0.86
C LEU A 91 17.97 -16.93 -0.69
N LEU A 92 18.97 -17.83 -0.59
CA LEU A 92 20.39 -17.50 -0.58
C LEU A 92 20.91 -17.09 -1.97
N GLU A 93 20.62 -17.90 -3.00
CA GLU A 93 21.09 -17.65 -4.38
C GLU A 93 19.93 -17.64 -5.42
N PRO A 94 18.96 -16.71 -5.30
CA PRO A 94 17.75 -16.68 -6.14
C PRO A 94 17.99 -16.27 -7.61
N ASN A 95 19.25 -16.10 -8.01
CA ASN A 95 19.66 -15.65 -9.34
C ASN A 95 19.82 -16.83 -10.33
N VAL A 96 19.78 -18.07 -9.84
CA VAL A 96 19.98 -19.31 -10.62
C VAL A 96 18.88 -20.30 -10.24
N GLU A 97 18.45 -21.12 -11.20
CA GLU A 97 17.48 -22.21 -10.97
C GLU A 97 18.01 -23.20 -9.92
N LEU A 98 17.31 -23.35 -8.80
CA LEU A 98 17.57 -24.41 -7.85
C LEU A 98 17.00 -25.71 -8.40
N THR A 99 17.82 -26.62 -8.92
CA THR A 99 17.31 -27.90 -9.43
C THR A 99 16.94 -28.85 -8.28
N SER A 100 16.19 -29.91 -8.60
CA SER A 100 15.87 -30.99 -7.66
C SER A 100 17.12 -31.71 -7.16
N GLU A 101 18.11 -31.90 -8.04
CA GLU A 101 19.38 -32.58 -7.74
C GLU A 101 20.28 -31.69 -6.85
N ASP A 102 20.45 -30.41 -7.18
CA ASP A 102 21.19 -29.44 -6.34
C ASP A 102 20.57 -29.32 -4.93
N ALA A 103 19.24 -29.45 -4.83
CA ALA A 103 18.53 -29.44 -3.56
C ALA A 103 18.72 -30.74 -2.75
N ILE A 104 18.83 -31.90 -3.39
CA ILE A 104 19.12 -33.18 -2.73
C ILE A 104 20.56 -33.23 -2.22
N ASP A 105 21.52 -32.83 -3.05
CA ASP A 105 22.95 -32.99 -2.72
C ASP A 105 23.41 -31.97 -1.66
N GLN A 106 22.66 -30.88 -1.46
CA GLN A 106 22.84 -29.92 -0.35
C GLN A 106 22.04 -30.26 0.93
N LEU A 107 21.24 -31.33 0.95
CA LEU A 107 20.56 -31.80 2.16
C LEU A 107 21.50 -32.71 2.98
N PRO A 108 21.65 -32.49 4.30
CA PRO A 108 22.47 -33.35 5.15
C PRO A 108 21.86 -34.75 5.30
N ILE A 109 22.70 -35.77 5.48
CA ILE A 109 22.26 -37.13 5.83
C ILE A 109 21.57 -37.09 7.21
N PRO A 110 20.37 -37.68 7.41
CA PRO A 110 19.66 -38.59 6.51
C PRO A 110 18.59 -37.93 5.61
N PHE A 111 18.41 -36.60 5.66
CA PHE A 111 17.32 -35.88 4.98
C PHE A 111 17.36 -36.00 3.45
N ASN A 112 18.53 -36.25 2.87
CA ASN A 112 18.71 -36.55 1.44
C ASN A 112 18.42 -38.01 1.02
N SER A 113 18.09 -38.91 1.97
CA SER A 113 18.07 -40.35 1.69
C SER A 113 16.84 -40.81 0.90
N ASP A 114 15.66 -40.22 1.14
CA ASP A 114 14.49 -40.41 0.27
C ASP A 114 14.45 -39.32 -0.80
N ARG A 115 15.23 -39.56 -1.87
CA ARG A 115 15.32 -38.66 -3.03
C ARG A 115 13.97 -38.43 -3.70
N ARG A 116 13.04 -39.40 -3.69
CA ARG A 116 11.69 -39.23 -4.28
C ARG A 116 10.83 -38.31 -3.43
N PHE A 117 10.91 -38.39 -2.10
CA PHE A 117 10.24 -37.46 -1.19
C PHE A 117 10.77 -36.03 -1.34
N VAL A 118 12.10 -35.86 -1.43
CA VAL A 118 12.71 -34.54 -1.70
C VAL A 118 12.25 -33.97 -3.05
N ARG A 119 12.26 -34.76 -4.14
CA ARG A 119 11.73 -34.35 -5.46
C ARG A 119 10.27 -33.93 -5.43
N ARG A 120 9.43 -34.62 -4.65
CA ARG A 120 8.02 -34.21 -4.47
C ARG A 120 7.94 -32.82 -3.81
N ILE A 121 8.68 -32.60 -2.72
CA ILE A 121 8.69 -31.32 -2.00
C ILE A 121 9.21 -30.20 -2.90
N HIS A 122 10.33 -30.41 -3.60
CA HIS A 122 10.87 -29.47 -4.59
C HIS A 122 9.85 -29.13 -5.68
N GLY A 123 9.26 -30.15 -6.32
CA GLY A 123 8.27 -29.98 -7.39
C GLY A 123 7.00 -29.24 -6.93
N PHE A 124 6.56 -29.43 -5.69
CA PHE A 124 5.49 -28.65 -5.08
C PHE A 124 5.88 -27.18 -4.88
N LEU A 125 7.04 -26.91 -4.29
CA LEU A 125 7.53 -25.55 -4.06
C LEU A 125 7.73 -24.78 -5.37
N GLN A 126 8.19 -25.48 -6.41
CA GLN A 126 8.34 -24.94 -7.77
C GLN A 126 6.99 -24.70 -8.45
N ARG A 127 6.04 -25.65 -8.37
CA ARG A 127 4.69 -25.52 -8.97
C ARG A 127 3.96 -24.27 -8.45
N TYR A 128 4.04 -24.02 -7.15
CA TYR A 128 3.36 -22.88 -6.51
C TYR A 128 4.24 -21.63 -6.32
N GLY A 129 5.43 -21.59 -6.96
CA GLY A 129 6.29 -20.40 -7.00
C GLY A 129 6.82 -19.93 -5.64
N PHE A 130 7.12 -20.87 -4.74
CA PHE A 130 7.90 -20.61 -3.53
C PHE A 130 9.41 -20.61 -3.81
N ILE A 131 9.85 -21.36 -4.82
CA ILE A 131 11.19 -21.34 -5.42
C ILE A 131 11.07 -21.16 -6.94
N ASN A 132 12.20 -20.89 -7.63
CA ASN A 132 12.27 -20.81 -9.10
C ASN A 132 11.19 -19.89 -9.70
N TYR A 133 11.15 -18.65 -9.19
CA TYR A 133 10.25 -17.57 -9.64
C TYR A 133 11.01 -16.28 -9.93
N GLY A 134 10.38 -15.38 -10.69
CA GLY A 134 10.99 -14.09 -11.05
C GLY A 134 12.00 -14.23 -12.18
N ASN A 135 13.16 -13.57 -12.07
CA ASN A 135 14.20 -13.52 -13.10
C ASN A 135 15.46 -14.27 -12.64
N PHE A 136 15.68 -15.50 -13.13
CA PHE A 136 16.81 -16.34 -12.75
C PHE A 136 17.40 -17.04 -13.98
N HIS A 137 18.68 -17.39 -13.92
CA HIS A 137 19.35 -18.18 -14.95
C HIS A 137 18.91 -19.64 -14.88
N ARG A 138 18.28 -20.13 -15.95
CA ARG A 138 17.86 -21.54 -16.08
C ARG A 138 19.06 -22.44 -16.35
N LEU A 139 19.23 -23.49 -15.57
CA LEU A 139 20.26 -24.52 -15.73
C LEU A 139 19.73 -25.73 -16.52
N ALA A 140 18.46 -26.10 -16.29
CA ALA A 140 17.80 -27.16 -17.02
C ALA A 140 17.48 -26.71 -18.45
N SER A 141 17.66 -27.63 -19.40
CA SER A 141 17.02 -27.49 -20.72
C SER A 141 15.51 -27.32 -20.52
N ALA A 142 14.88 -26.44 -21.31
CA ALA A 142 13.47 -26.11 -21.12
C ALA A 142 12.60 -27.38 -21.15
N LEU A 143 11.62 -27.48 -20.24
CA LEU A 143 10.67 -28.58 -20.18
C LEU A 143 9.93 -28.71 -21.53
N VAL A 144 10.39 -29.63 -22.37
CA VAL A 144 9.72 -29.97 -23.63
C VAL A 144 8.54 -30.86 -23.29
N LEU A 145 7.36 -30.27 -23.18
CA LEU A 145 6.12 -31.04 -23.21
C LEU A 145 6.08 -31.83 -24.53
N THR A 146 6.06 -33.15 -24.41
CA THR A 146 6.08 -34.14 -25.50
C THR A 146 4.82 -34.15 -26.35
N SER A 147 3.71 -33.64 -25.79
CA SER A 147 2.46 -33.39 -26.51
C SER A 147 2.42 -31.99 -27.11
N LYS A 148 1.45 -31.72 -28.01
CA LYS A 148 1.19 -30.35 -28.51
C LYS A 148 1.04 -29.40 -27.32
N ARG A 149 1.99 -28.45 -27.18
CA ARG A 149 2.03 -27.47 -26.08
C ARG A 149 0.65 -26.87 -25.87
N LYS A 150 0.19 -26.90 -24.63
CA LYS A 150 -1.10 -26.32 -24.25
C LYS A 150 -1.00 -24.80 -24.26
N LYS A 151 -2.00 -24.15 -24.86
CA LYS A 151 -1.91 -22.73 -25.21
C LYS A 151 -2.73 -21.87 -24.27
N VAL A 152 -2.07 -20.93 -23.59
CA VAL A 152 -2.69 -20.00 -22.66
C VAL A 152 -2.68 -18.60 -23.25
N ILE A 153 -3.86 -17.97 -23.33
CA ILE A 153 -3.97 -16.55 -23.67
C ILE A 153 -4.02 -15.76 -22.36
N ILE A 154 -3.15 -14.77 -22.19
CA ILE A 154 -3.12 -13.90 -21.01
C ILE A 154 -3.56 -12.49 -21.43
N ILE A 155 -4.52 -11.91 -20.71
CA ILE A 155 -5.01 -10.56 -21.00
C ILE A 155 -4.47 -9.58 -19.95
N GLY A 156 -3.60 -8.67 -20.37
CA GLY A 156 -2.95 -7.62 -19.57
C GLY A 156 -1.51 -7.94 -19.16
N ALA A 157 -0.57 -7.03 -19.45
CA ALA A 157 0.83 -7.09 -19.02
C ALA A 157 1.06 -6.40 -17.66
N GLY A 158 0.09 -6.51 -16.75
CA GLY A 158 0.27 -6.14 -15.35
C GLY A 158 1.19 -7.14 -14.63
N ALA A 159 1.54 -6.85 -13.37
CA ALA A 159 2.35 -7.74 -12.55
C ALA A 159 1.80 -9.19 -12.49
N ALA A 160 0.47 -9.35 -12.49
CA ALA A 160 -0.19 -10.65 -12.55
C ALA A 160 0.06 -11.41 -13.86
N GLY A 161 -0.14 -10.74 -15.01
CA GLY A 161 0.06 -11.36 -16.32
C GLY A 161 1.52 -11.72 -16.57
N ILE A 162 2.46 -10.84 -16.17
CA ILE A 162 3.91 -11.10 -16.27
C ILE A 162 4.31 -12.29 -15.38
N ALA A 163 3.84 -12.33 -14.12
CA ALA A 163 4.11 -13.44 -13.22
C ALA A 163 3.61 -14.78 -13.79
N ALA A 164 2.36 -14.81 -14.26
CA ALA A 164 1.75 -16.00 -14.82
C ALA A 164 2.46 -16.45 -16.11
N MET A 165 2.80 -15.52 -17.00
CA MET A 165 3.51 -15.79 -18.25
C MET A 165 4.85 -16.47 -17.99
N LYS A 166 5.64 -15.96 -17.04
CA LYS A 166 6.95 -16.54 -16.71
C LYS A 166 6.82 -17.95 -16.14
N GLN A 167 5.90 -18.21 -15.21
CA GLN A 167 5.72 -19.56 -14.67
C GLN A 167 5.16 -20.52 -15.74
N LEU A 168 4.20 -20.11 -16.57
CA LEU A 168 3.63 -20.96 -17.62
C LEU A 168 4.66 -21.31 -18.71
N HIS A 169 5.47 -20.34 -19.16
CA HIS A 169 6.59 -20.62 -20.08
C HIS A 169 7.64 -21.53 -19.43
N PHE A 170 7.96 -21.31 -18.15
CA PHE A 170 8.86 -22.18 -17.39
C PHE A 170 8.34 -23.62 -17.29
N PHE A 171 7.03 -23.82 -17.10
CA PHE A 171 6.32 -25.10 -17.14
C PHE A 171 6.09 -25.68 -18.55
N GLY A 172 6.57 -25.02 -19.61
CA GLY A 172 6.57 -25.55 -20.99
C GLY A 172 5.31 -25.28 -21.82
N PHE A 173 4.39 -24.43 -21.35
CA PHE A 173 3.20 -24.04 -22.12
C PHE A 173 3.56 -23.19 -23.36
N ASP A 174 2.64 -23.15 -24.32
CA ASP A 174 2.56 -22.08 -25.32
C ASP A 174 1.76 -20.93 -24.67
N VAL A 175 2.25 -19.69 -24.76
CA VAL A 175 1.66 -18.54 -24.06
C VAL A 175 1.65 -17.35 -24.98
N VAL A 176 0.50 -16.68 -25.12
CA VAL A 176 0.39 -15.39 -25.83
C VAL A 176 -0.21 -14.37 -24.88
N LEU A 177 0.47 -13.25 -24.67
CA LEU A 177 0.00 -12.18 -23.80
C LEU A 177 -0.45 -10.97 -24.64
N LEU A 178 -1.67 -10.50 -24.40
CA LEU A 178 -2.26 -9.34 -25.08
C LEU A 178 -2.30 -8.15 -24.12
N GLU A 179 -1.65 -7.04 -24.47
CA GLU A 179 -1.66 -5.79 -23.70
C GLU A 179 -2.19 -4.63 -24.55
N ALA A 180 -3.23 -3.97 -24.06
CA ALA A 180 -3.91 -2.87 -24.76
C ALA A 180 -3.04 -1.61 -24.93
N ARG A 181 -2.00 -1.44 -24.12
CA ARG A 181 -1.07 -0.30 -24.14
C ARG A 181 0.20 -0.58 -24.95
N LYS A 182 0.86 0.49 -25.39
CA LYS A 182 2.24 0.50 -25.91
C LYS A 182 3.34 0.28 -24.84
N ARG A 183 2.99 -0.26 -23.67
CA ARG A 183 3.91 -0.45 -22.54
C ARG A 183 3.42 -1.54 -21.59
N LEU A 184 4.34 -2.14 -20.85
CA LEU A 184 4.05 -3.14 -19.83
C LEU A 184 3.71 -2.47 -18.47
N GLY A 185 3.51 -3.29 -17.44
CA GLY A 185 3.31 -2.87 -16.04
C GLY A 185 1.88 -2.47 -15.67
N GLY A 186 1.05 -2.11 -16.65
CA GLY A 186 -0.36 -1.75 -16.43
C GLY A 186 -0.52 -0.56 -15.47
N ARG A 187 -0.98 -0.82 -14.23
CA ARG A 187 -1.10 0.17 -13.15
C ARG A 187 0.20 0.46 -12.39
N VAL A 188 1.28 -0.27 -12.66
CA VAL A 188 2.65 0.13 -12.30
C VAL A 188 3.24 0.84 -13.51
N HIS A 189 3.62 2.12 -13.36
CA HIS A 189 3.96 2.99 -14.47
C HIS A 189 4.97 4.05 -14.04
N THR A 190 6.21 3.92 -14.50
CA THR A 190 7.20 4.99 -14.41
C THR A 190 6.94 6.03 -15.51
N TYR A 191 7.05 7.31 -15.18
CA TYR A 191 7.25 8.40 -16.13
C TYR A 191 8.75 8.67 -16.32
N HIS A 192 9.15 8.91 -17.57
CA HIS A 192 10.50 9.30 -17.95
C HIS A 192 10.46 10.70 -18.55
N GLN A 193 11.19 11.65 -17.96
CA GLN A 193 11.37 12.97 -18.57
C GLN A 193 12.21 12.84 -19.85
N LYS A 194 11.78 13.48 -20.93
CA LYS A 194 12.50 13.46 -22.20
C LYS A 194 13.89 14.11 -22.05
N ASP A 195 14.90 13.51 -22.70
CA ASP A 195 16.29 13.99 -22.76
C ASP A 195 16.95 14.17 -21.37
N SER A 196 16.51 13.41 -20.37
CA SER A 196 16.83 13.58 -18.95
C SER A 196 16.89 12.23 -18.22
N SER A 197 17.58 12.16 -17.08
CA SER A 197 17.61 10.97 -16.22
C SER A 197 16.55 11.01 -15.10
N VAL A 198 15.53 11.87 -15.24
CA VAL A 198 14.50 12.07 -14.22
C VAL A 198 13.35 11.08 -14.43
N VAL A 199 13.18 10.18 -13.45
CA VAL A 199 12.10 9.20 -13.37
C VAL A 199 11.15 9.49 -12.22
N ALA A 200 9.86 9.17 -12.39
CA ALA A 200 8.83 9.33 -11.36
C ALA A 200 7.67 8.33 -11.55
N ASP A 201 7.34 7.53 -10.54
CA ASP A 201 6.22 6.57 -10.65
C ASP A 201 4.84 7.23 -10.55
N LEU A 202 4.07 7.12 -11.63
CA LEU A 202 2.66 7.51 -11.75
C LEU A 202 1.71 6.47 -11.14
N GLY A 203 2.16 5.21 -11.11
CA GLY A 203 1.44 4.06 -10.56
C GLY A 203 1.80 3.73 -9.12
N ALA A 204 1.92 2.44 -8.79
CA ALA A 204 2.59 2.02 -7.56
C ALA A 204 4.04 2.54 -7.50
N MET A 205 4.53 2.88 -6.30
CA MET A 205 5.89 3.41 -6.06
C MET A 205 6.57 2.84 -4.79
N VAL A 206 5.84 2.06 -3.99
CA VAL A 206 6.26 1.56 -2.67
C VAL A 206 6.19 0.03 -2.68
N VAL A 207 7.24 -0.60 -2.18
CA VAL A 207 7.29 -2.00 -1.77
C VAL A 207 6.96 -2.03 -0.28
N THR A 208 5.74 -2.47 0.05
CA THR A 208 5.20 -2.43 1.41
C THR A 208 5.74 -3.60 2.23
N GLY A 209 6.77 -3.33 3.04
CA GLY A 209 7.48 -4.33 3.85
C GLY A 209 8.42 -5.19 3.01
N ILE A 210 9.46 -5.72 3.66
CA ILE A 210 10.54 -6.47 3.01
C ILE A 210 10.51 -7.96 3.36
N ASN A 211 10.24 -8.30 4.61
CA ASN A 211 10.28 -9.67 5.11
C ASN A 211 9.07 -10.44 4.58
N GLY A 212 9.29 -11.52 3.84
CA GLY A 212 8.21 -12.26 3.18
C GLY A 212 7.75 -11.72 1.83
N ASN A 213 8.20 -10.53 1.41
CA ASN A 213 7.70 -9.89 0.20
C ASN A 213 8.46 -10.40 -1.05
N PRO A 214 7.80 -11.13 -1.99
CA PRO A 214 8.48 -11.72 -3.15
C PRO A 214 9.08 -10.69 -4.11
N ILE A 215 8.66 -9.42 -4.03
CA ILE A 215 9.28 -8.32 -4.78
C ILE A 215 10.75 -8.16 -4.38
N VAL A 216 11.13 -8.36 -3.12
CA VAL A 216 12.51 -8.18 -2.65
C VAL A 216 13.47 -9.19 -3.26
N THR A 217 13.05 -10.46 -3.39
CA THR A 217 13.78 -11.48 -4.14
C THR A 217 14.04 -11.03 -5.58
N MET A 218 13.02 -10.47 -6.23
CA MET A 218 13.13 -9.96 -7.60
C MET A 218 13.94 -8.67 -7.71
N MET A 219 14.01 -7.84 -6.66
CA MET A 219 14.90 -6.67 -6.59
C MET A 219 16.38 -7.11 -6.60
N ARG A 220 16.73 -8.20 -5.89
CA ARG A 220 18.06 -8.83 -5.96
C ARG A 220 18.34 -9.34 -7.39
N GLN A 221 17.41 -10.10 -7.96
CA GLN A 221 17.50 -10.68 -9.32
C GLN A 221 17.61 -9.67 -10.47
N THR A 222 17.10 -8.44 -10.30
CA THR A 222 17.12 -7.39 -11.33
C THR A 222 18.15 -6.28 -11.06
N GLN A 223 18.95 -6.43 -9.99
CA GLN A 223 19.97 -5.47 -9.55
C GLN A 223 19.46 -4.02 -9.47
N CYS A 224 18.19 -3.84 -9.10
CA CYS A 224 17.60 -2.50 -9.00
C CYS A 224 18.03 -1.79 -7.73
N THR A 225 17.96 -0.46 -7.74
CA THR A 225 18.45 0.38 -6.65
C THR A 225 17.36 0.64 -5.60
N PRO A 226 17.43 0.04 -4.39
CA PRO A 226 16.50 0.36 -3.32
C PRO A 226 16.65 1.80 -2.81
N VAL A 227 15.56 2.31 -2.26
CA VAL A 227 15.50 3.49 -1.37
C VAL A 227 14.69 3.07 -0.16
N ARG A 228 15.28 3.11 1.03
CA ARG A 228 14.56 2.88 2.28
C ARG A 228 13.66 4.08 2.58
N ILE A 229 12.41 3.82 2.96
CA ILE A 229 11.47 4.86 3.40
C ILE A 229 11.59 5.06 4.91
N THR A 230 11.86 6.29 5.34
CA THR A 230 11.73 6.71 6.74
C THR A 230 10.27 6.94 7.12
N PRO A 231 9.84 6.61 8.35
CA PRO A 231 8.48 6.90 8.82
C PRO A 231 8.25 8.39 9.10
N ASP A 232 9.32 9.19 9.18
CA ASP A 232 9.28 10.62 9.48
C ASP A 232 8.57 11.40 8.36
N CYS A 233 7.47 12.07 8.71
CA CYS A 233 6.63 12.85 7.81
C CYS A 233 6.16 14.14 8.50
N PRO A 234 7.00 15.20 8.55
CA PRO A 234 6.63 16.47 9.19
C PRO A 234 5.39 17.09 8.52
N ILE A 235 4.40 17.45 9.34
CA ILE A 235 3.13 18.02 8.88
C ILE A 235 3.15 19.54 8.99
N PHE A 236 2.75 20.23 7.93
CA PHE A 236 2.59 21.68 7.87
C PHE A 236 1.11 22.08 7.94
N ASP A 237 0.80 23.14 8.67
CA ASP A 237 -0.54 23.70 8.76
C ASP A 237 -0.97 24.41 7.46
N GLU A 238 -2.23 24.84 7.42
CA GLU A 238 -2.86 25.50 6.28
C GLU A 238 -2.16 26.81 5.81
N TYR A 239 -1.23 27.37 6.60
CA TYR A 239 -0.42 28.55 6.28
C TYR A 239 1.04 28.19 5.97
N GLY A 240 1.36 26.89 5.85
CA GLY A 240 2.72 26.40 5.62
C GLY A 240 3.61 26.38 6.86
N LYS A 241 3.05 26.50 8.07
CA LYS A 241 3.84 26.43 9.31
C LYS A 241 3.89 25.01 9.86
N LEU A 242 5.08 24.52 10.20
CA LEU A 242 5.26 23.22 10.86
C LEU A 242 4.36 23.08 12.12
N VAL A 243 3.65 21.96 12.19
CA VAL A 243 2.81 21.56 13.33
C VAL A 243 3.70 21.21 14.54
N ASP A 244 3.20 21.48 15.74
CA ASP A 244 3.88 21.09 16.98
C ASP A 244 3.91 19.56 17.09
N GLN A 245 5.11 18.95 17.16
CA GLN A 245 5.29 17.50 17.18
C GLN A 245 4.42 16.81 18.25
N ARG A 246 4.31 17.41 19.44
CA ARG A 246 3.49 16.85 20.52
C ARG A 246 1.99 16.88 20.21
N LYS A 247 1.51 17.84 19.40
CA LYS A 247 0.14 17.83 18.88
C LYS A 247 -0.07 16.72 17.85
N ASP A 248 0.90 16.47 16.99
CA ASP A 248 0.89 15.36 16.03
C ASP A 248 0.79 14.02 16.75
N GLU A 249 1.73 13.73 17.65
CA GLU A 249 1.72 12.54 18.52
C GLU A 249 0.38 12.34 19.25
N LEU A 250 -0.21 13.40 19.82
CA LEU A 250 -1.48 13.32 20.54
C LEU A 250 -2.71 13.10 19.63
N VAL A 251 -2.71 13.62 18.41
CA VAL A 251 -3.81 13.43 17.46
C VAL A 251 -3.69 12.10 16.72
N ALA A 252 -2.47 11.65 16.42
CA ALA A 252 -2.20 10.30 15.92
C ALA A 252 -2.59 9.22 16.96
N GLU A 253 -2.29 9.43 18.25
CA GLU A 253 -2.72 8.52 19.33
C GLU A 253 -4.24 8.53 19.50
N ALA A 254 -4.91 9.68 19.31
CA ALA A 254 -6.37 9.77 19.33
C ALA A 254 -7.01 9.07 18.11
N PHE A 255 -6.46 9.28 16.91
CA PHE A 255 -6.87 8.59 15.68
C PHE A 255 -6.78 7.07 15.85
N LYS A 256 -5.63 6.56 16.33
CA LYS A 256 -5.46 5.13 16.61
C LYS A 256 -6.53 4.62 17.59
N LYS A 257 -6.75 5.30 18.71
CA LYS A 257 -7.76 4.89 19.71
C LYS A 257 -9.19 4.88 19.16
N ILE A 258 -9.51 5.73 18.18
CA ILE A 258 -10.79 5.70 17.46
C ILE A 258 -10.86 4.44 16.56
N GLY A 259 -9.79 4.11 15.84
CA GLY A 259 -9.65 2.85 15.11
C GLY A 259 -9.78 1.61 15.98
N ASP A 260 -8.99 1.51 17.05
CA ASP A 260 -9.03 0.42 18.04
C ASP A 260 -10.46 0.23 18.61
N THR A 261 -11.18 1.34 18.84
CA THR A 261 -12.57 1.32 19.35
C THR A 261 -13.56 0.87 18.28
N ALA A 262 -13.38 1.28 17.02
CA ALA A 262 -14.24 0.86 15.90
C ALA A 262 -14.09 -0.65 15.61
N SER A 263 -12.86 -1.16 15.58
CA SER A 263 -12.58 -2.60 15.44
C SER A 263 -13.16 -3.41 16.61
N TYR A 264 -13.07 -2.90 17.86
CA TYR A 264 -13.74 -3.52 19.01
C TYR A 264 -15.28 -3.60 18.84
N ILE A 265 -15.91 -2.54 18.34
CA ILE A 265 -17.36 -2.51 18.05
C ILE A 265 -17.73 -3.54 16.97
N ALA A 266 -16.95 -3.61 15.90
CA ALA A 266 -17.17 -4.55 14.80
C ALA A 266 -16.97 -6.02 15.22
N HIS A 267 -15.77 -6.38 15.68
CA HIS A 267 -15.35 -7.78 15.86
C HIS A 267 -15.64 -8.33 17.25
N THR A 268 -15.69 -7.50 18.30
CA THR A 268 -15.93 -7.98 19.68
C THR A 268 -17.36 -7.79 20.15
N LEU A 269 -18.05 -6.73 19.70
CA LEU A 269 -19.49 -6.54 19.99
C LEU A 269 -20.41 -7.07 18.88
N GLY A 270 -19.88 -7.36 17.68
CA GLY A 270 -20.68 -7.83 16.54
C GLY A 270 -21.60 -6.76 15.95
N VAL A 271 -21.31 -5.48 16.18
CA VAL A 271 -22.18 -4.36 15.76
C VAL A 271 -21.67 -3.80 14.44
N THR A 272 -22.20 -4.35 13.35
CA THR A 272 -21.83 -3.99 11.96
C THR A 272 -23.01 -3.45 11.16
N GLU A 273 -24.23 -3.48 11.72
CA GLU A 273 -25.45 -2.92 11.18
C GLU A 273 -26.23 -2.19 12.29
N VAL A 274 -26.90 -1.08 11.96
CA VAL A 274 -27.84 -0.37 12.83
C VAL A 274 -29.08 0.05 12.03
N ASN A 275 -30.27 -0.34 12.51
CA ASN A 275 -31.58 0.02 11.94
C ASN A 275 -31.76 -0.36 10.45
N GLY A 276 -31.20 -1.48 9.98
CA GLY A 276 -31.23 -1.89 8.57
C GLY A 276 -30.15 -1.21 7.70
N LYS A 277 -29.22 -0.47 8.30
CA LYS A 277 -28.09 0.18 7.60
C LYS A 277 -26.76 -0.43 8.07
N ASN A 278 -26.05 -1.06 7.14
CA ASN A 278 -24.66 -1.47 7.36
C ASN A 278 -23.79 -0.24 7.71
N LEU A 279 -22.85 -0.44 8.63
CA LEU A 279 -21.97 0.60 9.13
C LEU A 279 -20.70 0.72 8.28
N SER A 280 -20.38 1.94 7.88
CA SER A 280 -19.09 2.31 7.32
C SER A 280 -18.10 2.73 8.41
N ILE A 281 -16.81 2.80 8.07
CA ILE A 281 -15.79 3.38 8.95
C ILE A 281 -16.19 4.82 9.36
N ALA A 282 -16.72 5.62 8.41
CA ALA A 282 -17.16 6.98 8.70
C ALA A 282 -18.30 7.04 9.71
N ASP A 283 -19.27 6.12 9.66
CA ASP A 283 -20.35 6.07 10.65
C ASP A 283 -19.79 5.82 12.06
N ALA A 284 -18.97 4.78 12.21
CA ALA A 284 -18.35 4.43 13.49
C ALA A 284 -17.46 5.56 14.02
N TYR A 285 -16.61 6.14 13.18
CA TYR A 285 -15.71 7.22 13.58
C TYR A 285 -16.46 8.50 13.97
N ASN A 286 -17.53 8.86 13.26
CA ASN A 286 -18.37 10.01 13.63
C ASN A 286 -19.07 9.76 14.98
N GLU A 287 -19.70 8.59 15.18
CA GLU A 287 -20.38 8.21 16.43
C GLU A 287 -19.40 8.18 17.63
N ILE A 288 -18.20 7.61 17.46
CA ILE A 288 -17.15 7.61 18.50
C ILE A 288 -16.74 9.05 18.86
N LEU A 289 -16.55 9.93 17.86
CA LEU A 289 -16.22 11.34 18.10
C LEU A 289 -17.36 12.09 18.83
N GLU A 290 -18.61 11.86 18.47
CA GLU A 290 -19.77 12.46 19.15
C GLU A 290 -19.92 11.93 20.59
N MET A 291 -19.71 10.63 20.82
CA MET A 291 -19.64 10.06 22.17
C MET A 291 -18.51 10.68 23.02
N LEU A 292 -17.35 10.97 22.43
CA LEU A 292 -16.21 11.60 23.13
C LEU A 292 -16.50 13.07 23.47
N GLU A 293 -17.07 13.84 22.54
CA GLU A 293 -17.56 15.22 22.75
C GLU A 293 -18.63 15.26 23.86
N LEU A 294 -19.64 14.37 23.79
CA LEU A 294 -20.70 14.23 24.79
C LEU A 294 -20.16 13.81 26.16
N ARG A 295 -19.15 12.93 26.22
CA ARG A 295 -18.45 12.54 27.44
C ARG A 295 -17.72 13.73 28.07
N MET A 296 -17.19 14.65 27.27
CA MET A 296 -16.61 15.91 27.77
C MET A 296 -17.70 16.85 28.30
N GLN A 297 -18.78 17.11 27.56
CA GLN A 297 -19.83 18.01 28.05
C GLN A 297 -20.50 17.48 29.33
N ARG A 298 -20.68 16.16 29.46
CA ARG A 298 -21.13 15.50 30.71
C ARG A 298 -20.13 15.68 31.87
N ARG A 299 -18.82 15.84 31.61
CA ARG A 299 -17.82 16.18 32.63
C ARG A 299 -17.89 17.67 33.01
N ARG A 300 -18.04 18.58 32.04
CA ARG A 300 -18.23 20.03 32.30
C ARG A 300 -19.49 20.30 33.12
N LEU A 301 -20.61 19.65 32.81
CA LEU A 301 -21.85 19.77 33.56
C LEU A 301 -21.67 19.36 35.04
N LYS A 302 -21.03 18.20 35.29
CA LYS A 302 -20.73 17.75 36.66
C LYS A 302 -19.79 18.69 37.42
N TYR A 303 -18.80 19.25 36.73
CA TYR A 303 -17.91 20.26 37.29
C TYR A 303 -18.70 21.51 37.75
N TRP A 304 -19.57 22.05 36.90
CA TRP A 304 -20.38 23.23 37.23
C TRP A 304 -21.42 22.96 38.33
N GLN A 305 -22.03 21.77 38.36
CA GLN A 305 -22.92 21.34 39.45
C GLN A 305 -22.20 21.34 40.81
N ILE A 306 -20.96 20.82 40.88
CA ILE A 306 -20.16 20.84 42.12
C ILE A 306 -19.73 22.28 42.48
N TYR A 307 -19.42 23.10 41.47
CA TYR A 307 -19.07 24.51 41.66
C TYR A 307 -20.24 25.30 42.26
N GLU A 308 -21.46 25.11 41.74
CA GLU A 308 -22.71 25.68 42.24
C GLU A 308 -23.00 25.21 43.68
N GLU A 309 -22.91 23.90 43.95
CA GLU A 309 -23.12 23.33 45.30
C GLU A 309 -22.16 23.95 46.35
N ILE A 310 -20.90 24.24 45.98
CA ILE A 310 -19.95 24.95 46.85
C ILE A 310 -20.37 26.41 47.04
N LEU A 311 -20.81 27.11 46.00
CA LEU A 311 -21.30 28.50 46.11
C LEU A 311 -22.55 28.60 47.00
N GLU A 312 -23.48 27.66 46.90
CA GLU A 312 -24.66 27.62 47.77
C GLU A 312 -24.28 27.39 49.24
N LYS A 313 -23.36 26.45 49.51
CA LYS A 313 -22.80 26.24 50.86
C LYS A 313 -22.07 27.48 51.38
N MET A 314 -21.31 28.18 50.54
CA MET A 314 -20.65 29.44 50.91
C MET A 314 -21.68 30.54 51.23
N LYS A 315 -22.76 30.66 50.44
CA LYS A 315 -23.88 31.58 50.68
C LYS A 315 -24.60 31.29 51.99
N GLN A 316 -24.86 30.01 52.31
CA GLN A 316 -25.44 29.60 53.59
C GLN A 316 -24.52 29.95 54.77
N VAL A 317 -23.24 29.58 54.71
CA VAL A 317 -22.27 29.88 55.78
C VAL A 317 -22.04 31.39 55.94
N GLN A 318 -22.11 32.18 54.86
CA GLN A 318 -22.05 33.64 54.93
C GLN A 318 -23.27 34.24 55.66
N TYR A 319 -24.45 33.63 55.53
CA TYR A 319 -25.63 34.00 56.32
C TYR A 319 -25.45 33.64 57.80
N GLU A 320 -24.91 32.45 58.13
CA GLU A 320 -24.56 32.03 59.50
C GLU A 320 -23.57 33.01 60.14
N ILE A 321 -22.48 33.35 59.46
CA ILE A 321 -21.48 34.35 59.88
C ILE A 321 -22.16 35.69 60.19
N THR A 322 -23.07 36.13 59.33
CA THR A 322 -23.81 37.40 59.50
C THR A 322 -24.76 37.35 60.71
N LEU A 323 -25.44 36.23 60.93
CA LEU A 323 -26.37 36.02 62.04
C LEU A 323 -25.64 35.93 63.38
N TYR A 324 -24.57 35.13 63.47
CA TYR A 324 -23.77 35.00 64.70
C TYR A 324 -23.04 36.30 65.04
N LYS A 325 -22.57 37.06 64.03
CA LYS A 325 -22.02 38.40 64.24
C LYS A 325 -23.05 39.32 64.91
N LYS A 326 -24.25 39.46 64.34
CA LYS A 326 -25.33 40.31 64.91
C LYS A 326 -25.73 39.87 66.33
N SER A 327 -25.76 38.56 66.59
CA SER A 327 -26.04 38.01 67.92
C SER A 327 -24.95 38.39 68.93
N ALA A 328 -23.67 38.24 68.55
CA ALA A 328 -22.55 38.65 69.40
C ALA A 328 -22.51 40.17 69.63
N GLU A 329 -22.81 40.99 68.61
CA GLU A 329 -22.91 42.45 68.73
C GLU A 329 -24.00 42.86 69.74
N PHE A 330 -25.21 42.28 69.64
CA PHE A 330 -26.30 42.52 70.58
C PHE A 330 -25.98 42.06 72.01
N LEU A 331 -25.40 40.88 72.19
CA LEU A 331 -25.04 40.34 73.51
C LEU A 331 -23.89 41.16 74.15
N ALA A 332 -22.93 41.63 73.36
CA ALA A 332 -21.89 42.53 73.82
C ALA A 332 -22.44 43.92 74.18
N GLU A 333 -23.42 44.44 73.42
CA GLU A 333 -24.12 45.69 73.76
C GLU A 333 -24.86 45.56 75.10
N LYS A 334 -25.61 44.48 75.33
CA LYS A 334 -26.32 44.24 76.60
C LYS A 334 -25.38 44.10 77.80
N LEU A 335 -24.18 43.54 77.62
CA LEU A 335 -23.15 43.49 78.65
C LEU A 335 -22.46 44.85 78.88
N LYS A 336 -22.39 45.70 77.84
CA LYS A 336 -21.81 47.05 77.91
C LYS A 336 -22.79 48.10 78.47
N SER A 337 -24.09 47.91 78.27
CA SER A 337 -25.16 48.77 78.82
C SER A 337 -25.53 48.41 80.27
N TRP A 338 -24.80 47.51 80.93
CA TRP A 338 -25.02 47.16 82.34
C TRP A 338 -24.42 48.24 83.24
N ASP A 339 -25.27 49.11 83.79
CA ASP A 339 -24.87 50.10 84.79
C ASP A 339 -24.82 49.47 86.19
N GLY A 340 -23.61 49.38 86.75
CA GLY A 340 -23.39 48.89 88.11
C GLY A 340 -23.76 49.89 89.21
N SER A 341 -24.08 51.15 88.90
CA SER A 341 -24.36 52.19 89.90
C SER A 341 -25.57 51.85 90.79
N LEU A 342 -26.63 51.31 90.18
CA LEU A 342 -27.89 50.92 90.83
C LEU A 342 -27.85 49.53 91.48
N TYR A 343 -26.83 48.71 91.19
CA TYR A 343 -26.73 47.33 91.70
C TYR A 343 -26.77 47.27 93.24
N HIS A 344 -26.21 48.26 93.92
CA HIS A 344 -26.18 48.35 95.37
C HIS A 344 -27.50 48.82 96.01
N THR A 345 -28.48 49.29 95.23
CA THR A 345 -29.80 49.75 95.73
C THR A 345 -30.93 48.74 95.57
N LEU A 346 -30.70 47.64 94.85
CA LEU A 346 -31.67 46.55 94.63
C LEU A 346 -31.86 45.68 95.89
N ASP A 347 -32.96 44.92 95.99
CA ASP A 347 -33.11 43.86 97.01
C ASP A 347 -32.23 42.61 96.73
N SER A 348 -32.30 41.58 97.57
CA SER A 348 -31.49 40.36 97.45
C SER A 348 -31.76 39.59 96.16
N ASP A 349 -33.02 39.51 95.76
CA ASP A 349 -33.51 38.59 94.76
C ASP A 349 -33.30 39.20 93.37
N SER A 350 -33.56 40.51 93.25
CA SER A 350 -33.21 41.34 92.09
C SER A 350 -31.71 41.38 91.82
N ARG A 351 -30.85 41.39 92.86
CA ARG A 351 -29.39 41.27 92.68
C ARG A 351 -29.01 39.89 92.14
N LEU A 352 -29.57 38.83 92.71
CA LEU A 352 -29.34 37.45 92.27
C LEU A 352 -29.77 37.25 90.82
N GLU A 353 -30.94 37.78 90.43
CA GLU A 353 -31.42 37.74 89.05
C GLU A 353 -30.48 38.49 88.10
N GLN A 354 -30.05 39.71 88.41
CA GLN A 354 -29.07 40.44 87.58
C GLN A 354 -27.74 39.71 87.45
N ASP A 355 -27.25 39.09 88.54
CA ASP A 355 -25.99 38.35 88.53
C ASP A 355 -26.09 37.07 87.68
N ILE A 356 -27.24 36.38 87.72
CA ILE A 356 -27.56 35.25 86.83
C ILE A 356 -27.65 35.71 85.37
N LEU A 357 -28.43 36.76 85.06
CA LEU A 357 -28.57 37.31 83.71
C LEU A 357 -27.22 37.73 83.11
N ARG A 358 -26.37 38.41 83.90
CA ARG A 358 -25.03 38.83 83.47
C ARG A 358 -24.12 37.62 83.19
N ARG A 359 -24.20 36.56 84.00
CA ARG A 359 -23.49 35.29 83.76
C ARG A 359 -24.00 34.58 82.49
N CYS A 360 -25.32 34.56 82.27
CA CYS A 360 -25.93 34.03 81.05
C CYS A 360 -25.49 34.80 79.80
N TYR A 361 -25.64 36.12 79.75
CA TYR A 361 -25.18 36.92 78.61
C TYR A 361 -23.67 36.75 78.34
N LYS A 362 -22.83 36.63 79.37
CA LYS A 362 -21.39 36.37 79.19
C LYS A 362 -21.10 34.98 78.61
N ARG A 363 -21.82 33.94 79.05
CA ARG A 363 -21.76 32.58 78.47
C ARG A 363 -22.21 32.59 77.02
N ASP A 364 -23.34 33.22 76.75
CA ASP A 364 -24.03 33.18 75.45
C ASP A 364 -23.30 34.03 74.40
N LEU A 365 -22.66 35.13 74.80
CA LEU A 365 -21.71 35.86 73.96
C LEU A 365 -20.49 34.99 73.59
N GLY A 366 -19.91 34.28 74.56
CA GLY A 366 -18.79 33.37 74.32
C GLY A 366 -19.16 32.23 73.36
N GLU A 367 -20.38 31.74 73.43
CA GLU A 367 -20.93 30.74 72.51
C GLU A 367 -21.22 31.32 71.11
N ALA A 368 -21.76 32.54 71.03
CA ALA A 368 -21.97 33.24 69.75
C ALA A 368 -20.65 33.51 69.01
N ILE A 369 -19.59 33.90 69.72
CA ILE A 369 -18.25 34.10 69.16
C ILE A 369 -17.67 32.77 68.64
N LYS A 370 -17.74 31.67 69.41
CA LYS A 370 -17.30 30.34 68.94
C LYS A 370 -18.01 29.92 67.66
N ARG A 371 -19.33 30.16 67.56
CA ARG A 371 -20.13 29.84 66.36
C ARG A 371 -19.75 30.70 65.17
N TYR A 372 -19.48 31.99 65.39
CA TYR A 372 -18.97 32.91 64.38
C TYR A 372 -17.62 32.45 63.82
N ASP A 373 -16.64 32.15 64.69
CA ASP A 373 -15.30 31.72 64.25
C ASP A 373 -15.35 30.34 63.56
N ALA A 374 -16.12 29.39 64.09
CA ALA A 374 -16.31 28.09 63.44
C ALA A 374 -17.00 28.21 62.07
N ALA A 375 -17.91 29.16 61.88
CA ALA A 375 -18.53 29.43 60.57
C ALA A 375 -17.53 30.11 59.61
N ARG A 376 -16.73 31.05 60.11
CA ARG A 376 -15.65 31.72 59.36
C ARG A 376 -14.60 30.74 58.84
N ASP A 377 -14.25 29.72 59.64
CA ASP A 377 -13.31 28.67 59.22
C ASP A 377 -13.95 27.66 58.25
N ARG A 378 -15.25 27.33 58.40
CA ARG A 378 -15.99 26.61 57.34
C ARG A 378 -15.95 27.38 56.00
N PHE A 379 -16.14 28.69 56.03
CA PHE A 379 -16.10 29.53 54.82
C PHE A 379 -14.72 29.53 54.16
N ARG A 380 -13.64 29.69 54.94
CA ARG A 380 -12.24 29.59 54.46
C ARG A 380 -11.93 28.24 53.81
N ASN A 381 -12.46 27.15 54.36
CA ASN A 381 -12.29 25.81 53.82
C ASN A 381 -13.04 25.66 52.49
N LEU A 382 -14.30 26.10 52.40
CA LEU A 382 -15.08 26.10 51.16
C LEU A 382 -14.42 26.97 50.07
N GLU A 383 -13.91 28.15 50.42
CA GLU A 383 -13.17 29.02 49.49
C GLU A 383 -11.90 28.31 48.96
N THR A 384 -11.19 27.59 49.82
CA THR A 384 -10.00 26.82 49.44
C THR A 384 -10.37 25.65 48.51
N THR A 385 -11.47 24.95 48.78
CA THR A 385 -12.02 23.93 47.87
C THR A 385 -12.37 24.52 46.51
N LEU A 386 -13.05 25.67 46.47
CA LEU A 386 -13.42 26.35 45.22
C LEU A 386 -12.18 26.78 44.40
N ARG A 387 -11.15 27.32 45.07
CA ARG A 387 -9.85 27.67 44.42
C ARG A 387 -9.12 26.44 43.87
N ASN A 388 -9.26 25.27 44.50
CA ASN A 388 -8.65 24.03 44.02
C ASN A 388 -9.47 23.41 42.88
N LEU A 389 -10.80 23.41 42.97
CA LEU A 389 -11.69 23.01 41.89
C LEU A 389 -11.43 23.82 40.62
N LYS A 390 -11.24 25.14 40.72
CA LYS A 390 -10.90 26.00 39.57
C LYS A 390 -9.60 25.63 38.84
N LYS A 391 -8.67 24.90 39.47
CA LYS A 391 -7.46 24.37 38.80
C LYS A 391 -7.71 23.07 38.01
N GLN A 392 -8.91 22.51 38.13
CA GLN A 392 -9.34 21.23 37.54
C GLN A 392 -10.53 21.42 36.58
N GLU A 393 -10.72 22.65 36.06
CA GLU A 393 -11.76 22.93 35.07
C GLU A 393 -11.54 22.10 33.78
N PRO A 394 -12.50 21.27 33.35
CA PRO A 394 -12.34 20.47 32.14
C PRO A 394 -12.38 21.34 30.88
N SER A 395 -11.60 20.92 29.86
CA SER A 395 -11.56 21.53 28.53
C SER A 395 -12.96 21.77 27.93
N GLU A 396 -13.07 22.78 27.06
CA GLU A 396 -14.36 23.20 26.48
C GLU A 396 -14.88 22.29 25.37
N VAL A 397 -13.97 21.79 24.53
CA VAL A 397 -14.21 20.97 23.34
C VAL A 397 -13.23 19.80 23.32
N TYR A 398 -13.63 18.67 22.76
CA TYR A 398 -12.78 17.47 22.71
C TYR A 398 -11.57 17.66 21.80
N MET A 399 -11.77 18.31 20.65
CA MET A 399 -10.74 18.71 19.68
C MET A 399 -11.08 20.10 19.14
N ASN A 400 -10.11 21.02 19.12
CA ASN A 400 -10.30 22.31 18.45
C ASN A 400 -10.19 22.16 16.92
N GLN A 401 -10.51 23.22 16.16
CA GLN A 401 -10.53 23.17 14.69
C GLN A 401 -9.20 22.73 14.05
N ARG A 402 -8.04 23.06 14.63
CA ARG A 402 -6.73 22.61 14.13
C ARG A 402 -6.49 21.14 14.44
N ASP A 403 -6.86 20.69 15.63
CA ASP A 403 -6.75 19.27 16.01
C ASP A 403 -7.66 18.41 15.10
N ARG A 404 -8.86 18.90 14.76
CA ARG A 404 -9.76 18.24 13.81
C ARG A 404 -9.19 18.20 12.38
N ARG A 405 -8.47 19.23 11.91
CA ARG A 405 -7.79 19.19 10.60
C ARG A 405 -6.64 18.17 10.56
N LEU A 406 -5.91 18.04 11.67
CA LEU A 406 -4.85 17.06 11.83
C LEU A 406 -5.43 15.63 11.86
N LEU A 407 -6.59 15.44 12.48
CA LEU A 407 -7.36 14.19 12.38
C LEU A 407 -7.86 13.94 10.94
N ASP A 408 -8.33 14.96 10.22
CA ASP A 408 -8.70 14.84 8.80
C ASP A 408 -7.51 14.51 7.88
N PHE A 409 -6.27 14.86 8.25
CA PHE A 409 -5.07 14.40 7.54
C PHE A 409 -4.83 12.89 7.75
N HIS A 410 -4.99 12.35 8.97
CA HIS A 410 -4.93 10.90 9.18
C HIS A 410 -6.08 10.17 8.47
N PHE A 411 -7.28 10.76 8.42
CA PHE A 411 -8.38 10.23 7.61
C PHE A 411 -8.06 10.25 6.10
N ALA A 412 -7.43 11.31 5.58
CA ALA A 412 -6.97 11.35 4.19
C ALA A 412 -5.89 10.27 3.90
N ASN A 413 -5.03 9.99 4.88
CA ASN A 413 -4.04 8.92 4.77
C ASN A 413 -4.68 7.52 4.76
N LEU A 414 -5.75 7.29 5.53
CA LEU A 414 -6.53 6.06 5.48
C LEU A 414 -7.26 5.91 4.13
N GLU A 415 -7.86 6.99 3.61
CA GLU A 415 -8.48 7.00 2.26
C GLU A 415 -7.46 6.81 1.12
N TYR A 416 -6.19 7.16 1.34
CA TYR A 416 -5.09 6.81 0.44
C TYR A 416 -4.78 5.31 0.48
N VAL A 417 -4.54 4.74 1.66
CA VAL A 417 -4.18 3.32 1.79
C VAL A 417 -5.32 2.40 1.32
N SER A 418 -6.55 2.63 1.79
CA SER A 418 -7.70 1.78 1.45
C SER A 418 -8.33 2.10 0.08
N GLY A 419 -7.96 3.19 -0.59
CA GLY A 419 -8.42 3.58 -1.95
C GLY A 419 -9.90 4.01 -2.07
N GLY A 420 -10.76 3.59 -1.14
CA GLY A 420 -12.13 4.07 -0.96
C GLY A 420 -12.21 5.23 0.03
N THR A 421 -13.30 6.00 -0.04
CA THR A 421 -13.63 7.02 0.97
C THR A 421 -14.25 6.36 2.21
N LEU A 422 -14.10 6.97 3.39
CA LEU A 422 -14.44 6.30 4.66
C LEU A 422 -15.94 5.94 4.80
N ASP A 423 -16.84 6.58 4.05
CA ASP A 423 -18.27 6.28 3.96
C ASP A 423 -18.59 5.03 3.11
N LYS A 424 -17.66 4.62 2.25
CA LYS A 424 -17.82 3.49 1.32
C LYS A 424 -17.09 2.23 1.77
N LEU A 425 -16.17 2.32 2.74
CA LEU A 425 -15.41 1.19 3.29
C LEU A 425 -16.20 0.42 4.34
N SER A 426 -16.07 -0.91 4.35
CA SER A 426 -16.66 -1.79 5.37
C SER A 426 -16.10 -1.50 6.77
N LEU A 427 -16.94 -1.41 7.79
CA LEU A 427 -16.48 -1.39 9.19
C LEU A 427 -15.86 -2.73 9.64
N GLN A 428 -16.22 -3.85 8.98
CA GLN A 428 -15.85 -5.22 9.41
C GLN A 428 -14.72 -5.85 8.56
N HIS A 429 -14.45 -5.30 7.37
CA HIS A 429 -13.65 -5.97 6.33
C HIS A 429 -12.67 -5.04 5.58
N PHE A 430 -12.39 -3.83 6.08
CA PHE A 430 -11.42 -2.91 5.43
C PHE A 430 -9.96 -3.20 5.79
N ASP A 431 -9.74 -3.87 6.92
CA ASP A 431 -8.47 -4.21 7.57
C ASP A 431 -8.24 -5.73 7.63
N GLN A 432 -8.99 -6.50 6.83
CA GLN A 432 -8.93 -7.97 6.84
C GLN A 432 -7.60 -8.55 6.31
N ASP A 433 -6.79 -7.74 5.63
CA ASP A 433 -5.43 -8.09 5.21
C ASP A 433 -4.33 -7.69 6.21
N ASP A 434 -4.66 -7.04 7.34
CA ASP A 434 -3.68 -6.62 8.36
C ASP A 434 -2.91 -7.81 8.99
N GLU A 435 -3.53 -8.99 9.11
CA GLU A 435 -2.85 -10.22 9.59
C GLU A 435 -1.72 -10.68 8.63
N PHE A 436 -1.79 -10.30 7.35
CA PHE A 436 -0.85 -10.74 6.32
C PHE A 436 0.21 -9.71 5.94
N GLN A 437 0.18 -8.49 6.52
CA GLN A 437 1.14 -7.42 6.19
C GLN A 437 2.60 -7.87 6.37
N PHE A 438 3.44 -7.52 5.38
CA PHE A 438 4.88 -7.81 5.42
C PHE A 438 5.62 -6.90 6.41
N THR A 439 6.49 -7.49 7.22
CA THR A 439 7.27 -6.75 8.22
C THR A 439 8.56 -6.16 7.65
N GLY A 440 9.28 -5.41 8.48
CA GLY A 440 10.47 -4.65 8.07
C GLY A 440 10.11 -3.28 7.47
N SER A 441 11.12 -2.58 6.95
CA SER A 441 10.93 -1.23 6.41
C SER A 441 10.19 -1.23 5.08
N HIS A 442 9.41 -0.19 4.79
CA HIS A 442 8.94 0.05 3.43
C HIS A 442 10.08 0.56 2.55
N MET A 443 10.05 0.22 1.26
CA MET A 443 11.09 0.60 0.29
C MET A 443 10.46 1.22 -0.95
N ALA A 444 11.25 1.92 -1.75
CA ALA A 444 10.93 2.33 -3.11
C ALA A 444 12.05 1.89 -4.07
N ILE A 445 11.75 1.83 -5.38
CA ILE A 445 12.73 1.49 -6.42
C ILE A 445 13.15 2.78 -7.13
N ARG A 446 14.42 3.17 -6.99
CA ARG A 446 14.92 4.47 -7.48
C ARG A 446 14.84 4.60 -9.00
N ASP A 447 14.99 3.46 -9.70
CA ASP A 447 15.08 3.37 -11.16
C ASP A 447 13.72 3.09 -11.83
N GLY A 448 12.61 3.41 -11.14
CA GLY A 448 11.24 3.22 -11.60
C GLY A 448 10.68 1.83 -11.33
N TYR A 449 9.52 1.75 -10.66
CA TYR A 449 8.85 0.48 -10.37
C TYR A 449 8.27 -0.17 -11.63
N GLY A 450 7.82 0.64 -12.61
CA GLY A 450 7.39 0.14 -13.92
C GLY A 450 8.53 -0.45 -14.75
N ASP A 451 9.71 0.16 -14.67
CA ASP A 451 10.90 -0.31 -15.39
C ASP A 451 11.48 -1.57 -14.73
N PHE A 452 11.42 -1.67 -13.40
CA PHE A 452 11.68 -2.91 -12.67
C PHE A 452 10.82 -4.07 -13.16
N LEU A 453 9.49 -3.90 -13.27
CA LEU A 453 8.63 -4.97 -13.81
C LEU A 453 8.94 -5.28 -15.28
N THR A 454 9.33 -4.28 -16.06
CA THR A 454 9.74 -4.47 -17.45
C THR A 454 11.06 -5.28 -17.53
N ARG A 455 12.00 -5.07 -16.62
CA ARG A 455 13.25 -5.86 -16.50
C ARG A 455 13.02 -7.33 -16.12
N LEU A 456 11.83 -7.71 -15.63
CA LEU A 456 11.47 -9.12 -15.41
C LEU A 456 11.08 -9.84 -16.72
N VAL A 457 10.71 -9.10 -17.77
CA VAL A 457 10.40 -9.70 -19.08
C VAL A 457 11.71 -9.93 -19.84
N THR A 458 12.07 -11.22 -19.93
CA THR A 458 13.30 -11.70 -20.56
C THR A 458 13.09 -11.93 -22.06
N SER A 459 14.18 -11.93 -22.83
CA SER A 459 14.13 -11.98 -24.30
C SER A 459 13.53 -13.28 -24.88
N ASP A 460 13.46 -14.35 -24.08
CA ASP A 460 12.84 -15.63 -24.43
C ASP A 460 11.31 -15.60 -24.45
N ILE A 461 10.68 -14.63 -23.75
CA ILE A 461 9.21 -14.45 -23.71
C ILE A 461 8.75 -13.12 -24.33
N ALA A 462 9.68 -12.23 -24.69
CA ALA A 462 9.35 -10.89 -25.17
C ALA A 462 8.65 -10.89 -26.54
N SER A 463 8.89 -11.91 -27.38
CA SER A 463 8.20 -12.10 -28.67
C SER A 463 6.70 -12.34 -28.53
N ASP A 464 6.29 -12.90 -27.39
CA ASP A 464 4.97 -13.48 -27.22
C ASP A 464 3.99 -12.48 -26.55
N ILE A 465 4.49 -11.27 -26.25
CA ILE A 465 3.70 -10.13 -25.76
C ILE A 465 3.30 -9.23 -26.94
N LYS A 466 2.02 -9.28 -27.33
CA LYS A 466 1.43 -8.32 -28.27
C LYS A 466 1.00 -7.06 -27.53
N GLN A 467 1.78 -5.98 -27.69
CA GLN A 467 1.41 -4.62 -27.26
C GLN A 467 0.45 -3.97 -28.26
N ASN A 468 -0.30 -2.94 -27.81
CA ASN A 468 -1.40 -2.30 -28.55
C ASN A 468 -2.52 -3.29 -28.97
N ALA A 469 -2.64 -4.42 -28.27
CA ALA A 469 -3.65 -5.45 -28.52
C ALA A 469 -4.87 -5.23 -27.61
N VAL A 470 -5.81 -4.39 -28.06
CA VAL A 470 -7.04 -4.08 -27.33
C VAL A 470 -8.04 -5.23 -27.51
N VAL A 471 -8.24 -6.05 -26.50
CA VAL A 471 -9.24 -7.14 -26.55
C VAL A 471 -10.65 -6.55 -26.69
N GLU A 472 -11.41 -7.07 -27.65
CA GLU A 472 -12.82 -6.70 -27.90
C GLU A 472 -13.77 -7.79 -27.37
N GLU A 473 -13.42 -9.07 -27.54
CA GLU A 473 -14.32 -10.19 -27.25
C GLU A 473 -13.56 -11.47 -26.86
N ILE A 474 -14.11 -12.20 -25.89
CA ILE A 474 -13.55 -13.42 -25.29
C ILE A 474 -14.63 -14.51 -25.39
N THR A 475 -14.51 -15.37 -26.39
CA THR A 475 -15.45 -16.47 -26.66
C THR A 475 -14.92 -17.77 -26.08
N TYR A 476 -15.67 -18.48 -25.24
CA TYR A 476 -15.19 -19.70 -24.57
C TYR A 476 -16.22 -20.83 -24.54
N ASN A 477 -15.77 -22.05 -24.83
CA ASN A 477 -16.63 -23.22 -25.00
C ASN A 477 -15.96 -24.53 -24.51
N GLU A 478 -16.62 -25.67 -24.70
CA GLU A 478 -16.08 -26.98 -24.33
C GLU A 478 -14.74 -27.34 -24.99
N LYS A 479 -14.36 -26.73 -26.12
CA LYS A 479 -13.14 -27.04 -26.87
C LYS A 479 -11.95 -26.18 -26.45
N GLY A 480 -12.17 -24.88 -26.23
CA GLY A 480 -11.12 -23.92 -25.89
C GLY A 480 -11.64 -22.50 -25.69
N VAL A 481 -10.76 -21.53 -25.91
CA VAL A 481 -11.05 -20.09 -25.87
C VAL A 481 -10.53 -19.42 -27.13
N GLU A 482 -11.32 -18.51 -27.68
CA GLU A 482 -10.99 -17.61 -28.77
C GLU A 482 -11.01 -16.17 -28.25
N VAL A 483 -9.92 -15.42 -28.42
CA VAL A 483 -9.84 -14.01 -28.02
C VAL A 483 -9.65 -13.14 -29.25
N LYS A 484 -10.64 -12.28 -29.51
CA LYS A 484 -10.65 -11.29 -30.59
C LYS A 484 -10.14 -9.96 -30.04
N TYR A 485 -9.14 -9.39 -30.70
CA TYR A 485 -8.51 -8.13 -30.29
C TYR A 485 -8.20 -7.27 -31.50
N LYS A 486 -7.99 -5.98 -31.23
CA LYS A 486 -7.72 -4.96 -32.23
C LYS A 486 -6.35 -4.35 -32.00
N THR A 487 -5.59 -4.24 -33.07
CA THR A 487 -4.38 -3.42 -33.19
C THR A 487 -4.72 -2.11 -33.90
N ASP A 488 -3.78 -1.17 -34.00
CA ASP A 488 -3.99 0.11 -34.70
C ASP A 488 -4.39 -0.07 -36.18
N GLU A 489 -4.00 -1.19 -36.81
CA GLU A 489 -4.18 -1.44 -38.25
C GLU A 489 -5.25 -2.51 -38.57
N ILE A 490 -5.36 -3.58 -37.77
CA ILE A 490 -6.25 -4.72 -38.02
C ILE A 490 -6.89 -5.30 -36.74
N THR A 491 -8.07 -5.90 -36.91
CA THR A 491 -8.64 -6.83 -35.94
C THR A 491 -8.06 -8.23 -36.19
N GLU A 492 -7.51 -8.84 -35.16
CA GLU A 492 -6.97 -10.21 -35.14
C GLU A 492 -7.77 -11.09 -34.17
N THR A 493 -7.60 -12.41 -34.31
CA THR A 493 -8.15 -13.41 -33.39
C THR A 493 -7.03 -14.37 -32.98
N VAL A 494 -7.02 -14.81 -31.72
CA VAL A 494 -6.12 -15.86 -31.23
C VAL A 494 -6.90 -16.96 -30.49
N GLU A 495 -6.77 -18.19 -30.96
CA GLU A 495 -7.28 -19.40 -30.29
C GLU A 495 -6.27 -19.92 -29.24
N GLY A 496 -6.79 -20.58 -28.20
CA GLY A 496 -6.03 -21.27 -27.15
C GLY A 496 -6.88 -22.27 -26.35
N ASP A 497 -6.27 -23.01 -25.43
CA ASP A 497 -6.97 -23.95 -24.55
C ASP A 497 -7.71 -23.22 -23.40
N VAL A 498 -7.08 -22.19 -22.82
CA VAL A 498 -7.60 -21.41 -21.69
C VAL A 498 -7.19 -19.95 -21.80
N CYS A 499 -7.95 -19.07 -21.14
CA CYS A 499 -7.62 -17.66 -21.01
C CYS A 499 -7.45 -17.26 -19.53
N LEU A 500 -6.34 -16.61 -19.22
CA LEU A 500 -6.11 -15.93 -17.95
C LEU A 500 -6.45 -14.45 -18.10
N CYS A 501 -7.56 -14.04 -17.51
CA CYS A 501 -7.99 -12.66 -17.40
C CYS A 501 -7.21 -11.95 -16.28
N THR A 502 -6.49 -10.87 -16.61
CA THR A 502 -5.92 -9.94 -15.61
C THR A 502 -6.43 -8.50 -15.76
N ILE A 503 -7.56 -8.35 -16.46
CA ILE A 503 -8.28 -7.10 -16.68
C ILE A 503 -8.59 -6.43 -15.33
N PRO A 504 -8.27 -5.13 -15.12
CA PRO A 504 -8.59 -4.44 -13.86
C PRO A 504 -10.09 -4.44 -13.54
N LEU A 505 -10.44 -4.54 -12.25
CA LEU A 505 -11.85 -4.59 -11.79
C LEU A 505 -12.71 -3.44 -12.34
N GLY A 506 -12.17 -2.22 -12.43
CA GLY A 506 -12.87 -1.08 -13.05
C GLY A 506 -13.26 -1.31 -14.52
N VAL A 507 -12.47 -2.08 -15.28
CA VAL A 507 -12.78 -2.46 -16.66
C VAL A 507 -13.72 -3.69 -16.69
N LEU A 508 -13.54 -4.66 -15.78
CA LEU A 508 -14.48 -5.78 -15.63
C LEU A 508 -15.91 -5.31 -15.30
N LYS A 509 -16.06 -4.29 -14.44
CA LYS A 509 -17.35 -3.62 -14.19
C LYS A 509 -18.00 -3.08 -15.47
N ARG A 510 -17.20 -2.59 -16.43
CA ARG A 510 -17.68 -2.11 -17.74
C ARG A 510 -18.06 -3.27 -18.67
N SER A 511 -17.27 -4.36 -18.66
CA SER A 511 -17.59 -5.60 -19.37
C SER A 511 -18.93 -6.20 -18.93
N VAL A 512 -19.15 -6.41 -17.63
CA VAL A 512 -20.38 -7.05 -17.12
C VAL A 512 -21.61 -6.14 -17.16
N THR A 513 -21.43 -4.82 -17.35
CA THR A 513 -22.53 -3.87 -17.61
C THR A 513 -22.78 -3.63 -19.11
N GLY A 514 -22.04 -4.31 -20.01
CA GLY A 514 -22.27 -4.23 -21.44
C GLY A 514 -21.79 -2.93 -22.12
N CYS A 515 -20.77 -2.27 -21.57
CA CYS A 515 -20.14 -1.12 -22.24
C CYS A 515 -19.50 -1.55 -23.57
N SER A 516 -19.81 -0.85 -24.66
CA SER A 516 -19.37 -1.21 -26.02
C SER A 516 -17.86 -1.06 -26.29
N ASP A 517 -17.12 -0.44 -25.37
CA ASP A 517 -15.67 -0.21 -25.41
C ASP A 517 -14.93 -0.95 -24.27
N ALA A 518 -15.54 -2.02 -23.74
CA ALA A 518 -14.91 -2.95 -22.81
C ALA A 518 -15.01 -4.40 -23.35
N PRO A 519 -14.08 -5.32 -22.99
CA PRO A 519 -14.08 -6.69 -23.50
C PRO A 519 -15.40 -7.43 -23.19
N LYS A 520 -16.06 -7.97 -24.22
CA LYS A 520 -17.25 -8.82 -24.07
C LYS A 520 -16.85 -10.26 -23.75
N PHE A 521 -17.64 -10.94 -22.91
CA PHE A 521 -17.54 -12.38 -22.66
C PHE A 521 -18.71 -13.10 -23.35
N GLU A 522 -18.43 -14.19 -24.07
CA GLU A 522 -19.44 -15.04 -24.72
C GLU A 522 -19.14 -16.54 -24.45
N PRO A 523 -19.98 -17.28 -23.71
CA PRO A 523 -21.19 -16.81 -23.01
C PRO A 523 -20.86 -15.78 -21.92
N PRO A 524 -21.87 -15.05 -21.39
CA PRO A 524 -21.68 -14.20 -20.23
C PRO A 524 -21.11 -14.95 -19.02
N LEU A 525 -20.33 -14.25 -18.19
CA LEU A 525 -19.78 -14.80 -16.95
C LEU A 525 -20.89 -15.26 -15.98
N PRO A 526 -20.63 -16.24 -15.10
CA PRO A 526 -21.61 -16.72 -14.12
C PRO A 526 -22.11 -15.60 -13.19
N GLU A 527 -23.35 -15.74 -12.73
CA GLU A 527 -24.05 -14.73 -11.92
C GLU A 527 -23.27 -14.37 -10.64
N ASN A 528 -22.68 -15.34 -9.94
CA ASN A 528 -21.82 -15.10 -8.77
C ASN A 528 -20.62 -14.20 -9.11
N THR A 529 -19.93 -14.48 -10.22
CA THR A 529 -18.78 -13.69 -10.70
C THR A 529 -19.21 -12.28 -11.10
N VAL A 530 -20.33 -12.14 -11.80
CA VAL A 530 -20.92 -10.83 -12.18
C VAL A 530 -21.30 -10.03 -10.93
N ASN A 531 -21.96 -10.65 -9.95
CA ASN A 531 -22.35 -10.00 -8.72
C ASN A 531 -21.14 -9.56 -7.91
N ALA A 532 -20.11 -10.39 -7.75
CA ALA A 532 -18.87 -10.01 -7.08
C ALA A 532 -18.13 -8.87 -7.81
N VAL A 533 -18.09 -8.89 -9.16
CA VAL A 533 -17.53 -7.78 -9.96
C VAL A 533 -18.32 -6.49 -9.76
N LEU A 534 -19.65 -6.54 -9.64
CA LEU A 534 -20.50 -5.37 -9.42
C LEU A 534 -20.41 -4.85 -7.98
N GLU A 535 -20.40 -5.74 -6.99
CA GLU A 535 -20.35 -5.46 -5.56
C GLU A 535 -19.00 -4.83 -5.16
N MET A 536 -17.88 -5.50 -5.43
CA MET A 536 -16.57 -5.10 -4.89
C MET A 536 -16.20 -3.65 -5.26
N GLY A 537 -15.69 -2.88 -4.30
CA GLY A 537 -15.33 -1.49 -4.48
C GLY A 537 -14.14 -1.33 -5.43
N PHE A 538 -14.15 -0.28 -6.25
CA PHE A 538 -12.98 0.11 -7.03
C PHE A 538 -12.70 1.60 -6.81
N GLY A 539 -11.60 1.88 -6.13
CA GLY A 539 -11.22 3.20 -5.65
C GLY A 539 -10.55 4.07 -6.70
N ASN A 540 -10.24 5.31 -6.33
CA ASN A 540 -9.50 6.23 -7.17
C ASN A 540 -8.43 6.95 -6.33
N PHE A 541 -7.25 7.10 -6.91
CA PHE A 541 -6.11 7.75 -6.30
C PHE A 541 -5.31 8.39 -7.43
N ASN A 542 -4.83 9.61 -7.26
CA ASN A 542 -4.08 10.31 -8.30
C ASN A 542 -2.85 11.03 -7.76
N LYS A 543 -1.90 11.31 -8.66
CA LYS A 543 -0.62 11.94 -8.36
C LYS A 543 -0.41 13.19 -9.19
N VAL A 544 0.26 14.17 -8.59
CA VAL A 544 0.78 15.37 -9.26
C VAL A 544 2.30 15.32 -9.15
N VAL A 545 2.97 14.86 -10.21
CA VAL A 545 4.43 14.90 -10.33
C VAL A 545 4.84 16.31 -10.73
N LEU A 546 5.82 16.87 -10.02
CA LEU A 546 6.37 18.21 -10.22
C LEU A 546 7.89 18.08 -10.35
N ILE A 547 8.43 18.37 -11.54
CA ILE A 547 9.85 18.33 -11.84
C ILE A 547 10.42 19.74 -11.80
N PHE A 548 11.51 19.96 -11.07
CA PHE A 548 12.15 21.25 -10.88
C PHE A 548 13.58 21.26 -11.43
N SER A 549 14.20 22.44 -11.57
CA SER A 549 15.59 22.54 -12.04
C SER A 549 16.62 22.23 -10.95
N ARG A 550 16.20 22.22 -9.68
CA ARG A 550 16.97 21.83 -8.49
C ARG A 550 16.02 21.57 -7.31
N PRO A 551 16.42 20.79 -6.29
CA PRO A 551 15.66 20.71 -5.04
C PRO A 551 15.64 22.06 -4.31
N PHE A 552 14.55 22.31 -3.57
CA PHE A 552 14.41 23.44 -2.64
C PHE A 552 13.80 23.03 -1.28
N TRP A 553 13.64 21.71 -1.08
CA TRP A 553 13.19 21.05 0.14
C TRP A 553 14.37 20.29 0.78
N ASP A 554 14.14 19.68 1.95
CA ASP A 554 15.12 18.79 2.57
C ASP A 554 15.18 17.45 1.83
N VAL A 555 16.29 17.21 1.13
CA VAL A 555 16.51 15.98 0.34
C VAL A 555 16.78 14.73 1.19
N THR A 556 16.84 14.86 2.52
CA THR A 556 16.91 13.72 3.45
C THR A 556 15.51 13.25 3.90
N GLN A 557 14.48 14.06 3.74
CA GLN A 557 13.10 13.74 4.12
C GLN A 557 12.37 13.05 2.97
N ASN A 558 11.85 11.85 3.20
CA ASN A 558 11.09 11.13 2.17
C ASN A 558 9.68 11.67 1.97
N TYR A 559 9.05 12.24 3.01
CA TYR A 559 7.66 12.69 2.99
C TYR A 559 7.47 13.99 3.79
N PHE A 560 6.44 14.76 3.45
CA PHE A 560 5.88 15.80 4.34
C PHE A 560 4.36 15.97 4.11
N GLY A 561 3.64 16.34 5.16
CA GLY A 561 2.18 16.51 5.17
C GLY A 561 1.73 17.96 5.07
N HIS A 562 0.48 18.18 4.67
CA HIS A 562 -0.17 19.49 4.56
C HIS A 562 -1.63 19.42 5.04
N LEU A 563 -2.00 20.29 5.98
CA LEU A 563 -3.36 20.37 6.53
C LEU A 563 -4.27 21.26 5.68
N ASN A 564 -5.20 20.62 4.97
CA ASN A 564 -6.22 21.31 4.19
C ASN A 564 -7.24 22.05 5.07
N HIS A 565 -7.76 23.18 4.56
CA HIS A 565 -8.69 24.04 5.31
C HIS A 565 -10.02 23.35 5.69
N SER A 566 -10.48 22.35 4.93
CA SER A 566 -11.80 21.70 5.08
C SER A 566 -11.76 20.17 4.93
N ARG A 567 -12.71 19.47 5.57
CA ARG A 567 -12.89 18.00 5.50
C ARG A 567 -13.15 17.50 4.06
N ALA A 568 -13.88 18.27 3.25
CA ALA A 568 -14.15 17.90 1.84
C ALA A 568 -12.90 17.95 0.94
N SER A 569 -11.90 18.77 1.32
CA SER A 569 -10.61 18.88 0.63
C SER A 569 -9.49 18.09 1.30
N ARG A 570 -9.78 17.21 2.28
CA ARG A 570 -8.74 16.67 3.17
C ARG A 570 -7.61 15.94 2.43
N GLY A 571 -7.94 15.14 1.43
CA GLY A 571 -6.99 14.41 0.58
C GLY A 571 -6.44 15.18 -0.63
N GLU A 572 -6.70 16.49 -0.76
CA GLU A 572 -6.19 17.30 -1.86
C GLU A 572 -4.74 17.75 -1.58
N MET A 573 -3.74 17.17 -2.26
CA MET A 573 -2.32 17.49 -2.05
C MET A 573 -1.93 17.41 -0.56
N PHE A 574 -2.49 16.42 0.14
CA PHE A 574 -2.37 16.28 1.60
C PHE A 574 -1.00 15.81 2.04
N MET A 575 -0.26 15.14 1.15
CA MET A 575 1.08 14.62 1.36
C MET A 575 1.91 14.81 0.09
N PHE A 576 3.18 15.13 0.26
CA PHE A 576 4.20 15.19 -0.78
C PHE A 576 5.31 14.18 -0.48
N THR A 577 6.00 13.68 -1.51
CA THR A 577 7.13 12.76 -1.34
C THR A 577 8.30 13.07 -2.28
N ALA A 578 9.51 12.72 -1.83
CA ALA A 578 10.79 12.93 -2.48
C ALA A 578 11.66 11.65 -2.43
N LEU A 579 11.20 10.58 -3.09
CA LEU A 579 11.88 9.26 -3.09
C LEU A 579 13.04 9.14 -4.10
N SER A 580 13.12 10.08 -5.06
CA SER A 580 14.18 10.11 -6.07
C SER A 580 15.29 11.09 -5.66
N LYS A 581 16.53 10.80 -6.07
CA LYS A 581 17.64 11.77 -6.01
C LYS A 581 17.48 12.90 -7.06
N ALA A 582 16.56 12.74 -8.00
CA ALA A 582 16.16 13.79 -8.94
C ALA A 582 15.39 14.94 -8.25
N PRO A 583 15.38 16.15 -8.83
CA PRO A 583 14.57 17.28 -8.34
C PRO A 583 13.07 17.10 -8.63
N VAL A 584 12.46 16.07 -8.05
CA VAL A 584 11.03 15.72 -8.21
C VAL A 584 10.32 15.74 -6.86
N LEU A 585 9.16 16.37 -6.82
CA LEU A 585 8.16 16.13 -5.78
C LEU A 585 6.94 15.45 -6.41
N ILE A 586 6.33 14.52 -5.68
CA ILE A 586 5.06 13.90 -6.06
C ILE A 586 4.03 14.21 -4.97
N ALA A 587 2.96 14.93 -5.32
CA ALA A 587 1.85 15.24 -4.40
C ALA A 587 0.70 14.24 -4.57
N MET A 588 0.08 13.85 -3.46
CA MET A 588 -0.95 12.80 -3.40
C MET A 588 -2.37 13.38 -3.42
N MET A 589 -3.27 12.77 -4.20
CA MET A 589 -4.69 13.11 -4.30
C MET A 589 -5.52 11.88 -3.92
N ALA A 590 -6.13 11.90 -2.73
CA ALA A 590 -6.84 10.76 -2.13
C ALA A 590 -8.28 11.11 -1.71
N GLY A 591 -9.09 10.07 -1.43
CA GLY A 591 -10.52 10.23 -1.14
C GLY A 591 -11.25 10.95 -2.27
N GLU A 592 -12.25 11.78 -1.94
CA GLU A 592 -12.99 12.53 -2.98
C GLU A 592 -12.12 13.52 -3.77
N ALA A 593 -10.97 13.94 -3.24
CA ALA A 593 -10.03 14.79 -4.00
C ALA A 593 -9.38 14.05 -5.18
N ALA A 594 -9.28 12.72 -5.14
CA ALA A 594 -8.81 11.92 -6.29
C ALA A 594 -9.70 12.10 -7.54
N ASN A 595 -10.97 12.46 -7.34
CA ASN A 595 -11.99 12.68 -8.37
C ASN A 595 -12.03 14.14 -8.90
N LEU A 596 -11.05 14.99 -8.53
CA LEU A 596 -11.07 16.42 -8.87
C LEU A 596 -10.95 16.68 -10.39
N GLU A 597 -12.08 17.02 -11.01
CA GLU A 597 -12.17 17.45 -12.40
C GLU A 597 -11.74 18.92 -12.57
N ALA A 598 -10.43 19.14 -12.68
CA ALA A 598 -9.84 20.44 -12.97
C ALA A 598 -8.78 20.37 -14.10
N PRO A 599 -8.53 21.48 -14.83
CA PRO A 599 -7.41 21.60 -15.77
C PRO A 599 -6.06 21.42 -15.08
N ASN A 600 -5.05 20.93 -15.81
CA ASN A 600 -3.71 20.65 -15.29
C ASN A 600 -3.10 21.90 -14.63
N GLU A 601 -3.29 23.06 -15.24
CA GLU A 601 -2.74 24.36 -14.84
C GLU A 601 -3.37 24.86 -13.53
N VAL A 602 -4.58 24.39 -13.19
CA VAL A 602 -5.25 24.69 -11.92
C VAL A 602 -4.70 23.79 -10.81
N ILE A 603 -4.55 22.49 -11.11
CA ILE A 603 -4.00 21.49 -10.17
C ILE A 603 -2.55 21.84 -9.81
N VAL A 604 -1.70 22.10 -10.82
CA VAL A 604 -0.30 22.52 -10.61
C VAL A 604 -0.22 23.84 -9.84
N ARG A 605 -1.10 24.81 -10.10
CA ARG A 605 -1.13 26.08 -9.35
C ARG A 605 -1.50 25.87 -7.89
N LYS A 606 -2.46 24.99 -7.57
CA LYS A 606 -2.76 24.62 -6.17
C LYS A 606 -1.54 23.98 -5.51
N ALA A 607 -0.88 23.03 -6.17
CA ALA A 607 0.31 22.38 -5.63
C ALA A 607 1.45 23.37 -5.36
N MET A 608 1.71 24.27 -6.31
CA MET A 608 2.71 25.32 -6.16
C MET A 608 2.34 26.34 -5.07
N ASN A 609 1.06 26.61 -4.82
CA ASN A 609 0.64 27.45 -3.70
C ASN A 609 0.96 26.79 -2.34
N VAL A 610 0.70 25.49 -2.18
CA VAL A 610 1.07 24.74 -0.95
C VAL A 610 2.59 24.79 -0.73
N LEU A 611 3.37 24.50 -1.79
CA LEU A 611 4.83 24.56 -1.73
C LEU A 611 5.36 25.98 -1.48
N ALA A 612 4.72 27.02 -2.01
CA ALA A 612 5.09 28.41 -1.76
C ALA A 612 4.76 28.86 -0.32
N ASN A 613 3.69 28.35 0.29
CA ASN A 613 3.38 28.59 1.71
C ASN A 613 4.44 27.95 2.61
N ILE A 614 4.85 26.69 2.33
CA ILE A 614 5.81 25.93 3.15
C ILE A 614 7.25 26.46 2.97
N PHE A 615 7.71 26.62 1.73
CA PHE A 615 9.12 26.92 1.43
C PHE A 615 9.39 28.41 1.12
N GLY A 616 8.35 29.26 1.10
CA GLY A 616 8.46 30.71 0.92
C GLY A 616 9.27 31.08 -0.33
N SER A 617 10.23 32.00 -0.16
CA SER A 617 11.10 32.47 -1.25
C SER A 617 12.10 31.45 -1.80
N ALA A 618 12.21 30.25 -1.21
CA ALA A 618 12.97 29.15 -1.80
C ALA A 618 12.19 28.41 -2.89
N CYS A 619 10.85 28.46 -2.83
CA CYS A 619 9.97 27.85 -3.83
C CYS A 619 10.08 28.60 -5.18
N PRO A 620 10.30 27.90 -6.31
CA PRO A 620 10.28 28.51 -7.63
C PRO A 620 8.86 28.93 -8.04
N LYS A 621 8.74 29.82 -9.03
CA LYS A 621 7.42 30.30 -9.54
C LYS A 621 6.55 29.21 -10.17
N GLY A 622 7.13 28.05 -10.47
CA GLY A 622 6.49 26.90 -11.08
C GLY A 622 7.51 25.77 -11.27
N PRO A 623 7.05 24.56 -11.64
CA PRO A 623 7.93 23.48 -12.07
C PRO A 623 8.52 23.76 -13.46
N VAL A 624 9.56 23.02 -13.82
CA VAL A 624 10.03 22.87 -15.21
C VAL A 624 8.99 22.09 -16.01
N GLU A 625 8.41 21.05 -15.40
CA GLU A 625 7.45 20.14 -16.01
C GLU A 625 6.54 19.52 -14.95
N ALA A 626 5.29 19.19 -15.32
CA ALA A 626 4.35 18.54 -14.41
C ALA A 626 3.49 17.48 -15.12
N VAL A 627 3.26 16.36 -14.43
CA VAL A 627 2.45 15.24 -14.93
C VAL A 627 1.37 14.91 -13.90
N ILE A 628 0.12 14.81 -14.34
CA ILE A 628 -1.05 14.60 -13.48
C ILE A 628 -1.79 13.34 -13.95
N THR A 629 -1.91 12.34 -13.08
CA THR A 629 -2.66 11.12 -13.38
C THR A 629 -4.17 11.37 -13.28
N ARG A 630 -4.95 10.59 -14.02
CA ARG A 630 -6.42 10.51 -13.90
C ARG A 630 -6.87 9.06 -14.10
N TRP A 631 -6.53 8.19 -13.15
CA TRP A 631 -6.69 6.73 -13.29
C TRP A 631 -8.15 6.29 -13.55
N HIS A 632 -9.15 7.06 -13.09
CA HIS A 632 -10.56 6.83 -13.42
C HIS A 632 -10.94 7.11 -14.89
N LYS A 633 -10.15 7.93 -15.61
CA LYS A 633 -10.35 8.20 -17.05
C LYS A 633 -9.50 7.32 -17.97
N ASP A 634 -8.56 6.57 -17.42
CA ASP A 634 -7.75 5.64 -18.20
C ASP A 634 -8.62 4.44 -18.62
N PRO A 635 -8.91 4.23 -19.92
CA PRO A 635 -9.86 3.21 -20.36
C PRO A 635 -9.40 1.78 -20.03
N PHE A 636 -8.11 1.58 -19.81
CA PHE A 636 -7.50 0.29 -19.46
C PHE A 636 -7.15 0.21 -17.96
N ALA A 637 -7.83 1.00 -17.11
CA ALA A 637 -7.82 0.87 -15.65
C ALA A 637 -9.19 1.19 -15.04
N CYS A 638 -9.80 2.32 -15.42
CA CYS A 638 -11.09 2.81 -14.92
C CYS A 638 -11.14 3.00 -13.39
N GLY A 639 -10.01 3.38 -12.79
CA GLY A 639 -9.81 3.54 -11.35
C GLY A 639 -8.42 3.07 -10.91
N ALA A 640 -8.15 3.11 -9.61
CA ALA A 640 -6.83 2.83 -9.04
C ALA A 640 -6.69 1.38 -8.54
N TYR A 641 -7.43 0.97 -7.51
CA TYR A 641 -7.34 -0.36 -6.88
C TYR A 641 -8.62 -0.74 -6.15
N ALA A 642 -8.82 -2.03 -5.88
CA ALA A 642 -10.03 -2.55 -5.26
C ALA A 642 -10.08 -2.34 -3.73
N TYR A 643 -11.30 -2.31 -3.17
CA TYR A 643 -11.57 -2.21 -1.73
C TYR A 643 -12.85 -2.97 -1.35
N ILE A 644 -13.03 -3.34 -0.07
CA ILE A 644 -14.25 -4.02 0.40
C ILE A 644 -15.34 -2.99 0.79
N PRO A 645 -16.52 -2.99 0.14
CA PRO A 645 -17.58 -2.01 0.41
C PRO A 645 -18.25 -2.13 1.79
N CYS A 646 -18.85 -1.02 2.23
CA CYS A 646 -19.81 -1.02 3.34
C CYS A 646 -20.99 -1.96 3.06
N GLY A 647 -21.15 -2.97 3.93
CA GLY A 647 -22.18 -4.00 3.79
C GLY A 647 -21.80 -5.21 2.91
N SER A 648 -20.55 -5.28 2.48
CA SER A 648 -20.03 -6.39 1.66
C SER A 648 -19.21 -7.41 2.43
N HIS A 649 -19.02 -8.54 1.76
CA HIS A 649 -18.39 -9.75 2.26
C HIS A 649 -16.85 -9.72 2.12
N GLY A 650 -16.14 -10.37 3.04
CA GLY A 650 -14.68 -10.43 3.01
C GLY A 650 -14.08 -11.38 1.97
N ASP A 651 -14.86 -12.35 1.48
CA ASP A 651 -14.48 -13.38 0.52
C ASP A 651 -14.63 -12.95 -0.95
N LEU A 652 -15.03 -11.70 -1.23
CA LEU A 652 -15.17 -11.17 -2.60
C LEU A 652 -13.92 -11.37 -3.47
N CYS A 653 -12.72 -11.21 -2.91
CA CYS A 653 -11.46 -11.46 -3.62
C CYS A 653 -11.29 -12.94 -4.03
N ASP A 654 -11.81 -13.87 -3.22
CA ASP A 654 -11.69 -15.31 -3.47
C ASP A 654 -12.78 -15.79 -4.44
N ILE A 655 -14.00 -15.22 -4.39
CA ILE A 655 -15.04 -15.40 -5.40
C ILE A 655 -14.56 -14.89 -6.78
N LEU A 656 -13.89 -13.72 -6.80
CA LEU A 656 -13.24 -13.19 -8.01
C LEU A 656 -12.00 -13.99 -8.45
N ALA A 657 -11.50 -14.90 -7.60
CA ALA A 657 -10.43 -15.84 -7.93
C ALA A 657 -10.95 -17.21 -8.38
N GLU A 658 -12.27 -17.43 -8.48
CA GLU A 658 -12.83 -18.70 -8.97
C GLU A 658 -12.69 -18.85 -10.50
N PRO A 659 -12.22 -20.00 -11.01
CA PRO A 659 -12.11 -20.23 -12.44
C PRO A 659 -13.45 -20.64 -13.06
N VAL A 660 -13.78 -20.06 -14.21
CA VAL A 660 -15.08 -20.20 -14.87
C VAL A 660 -15.06 -21.27 -15.95
N ARG A 661 -16.07 -22.15 -15.90
CA ARG A 661 -16.39 -23.15 -16.94
C ARG A 661 -17.27 -22.53 -18.02
N ALA A 662 -17.15 -23.01 -19.26
CA ALA A 662 -18.05 -22.61 -20.33
C ALA A 662 -19.46 -23.14 -20.07
N LYS A 663 -20.48 -22.31 -20.32
CA LYS A 663 -21.88 -22.74 -20.31
C LYS A 663 -22.24 -23.34 -21.67
N LEU A 664 -22.94 -24.47 -21.67
CA LEU A 664 -23.30 -25.22 -22.88
C LEU A 664 -24.76 -24.91 -23.30
N GLU A 665 -25.12 -25.26 -24.53
CA GLU A 665 -26.44 -24.96 -25.12
C GLU A 665 -27.61 -25.60 -24.37
N ASP A 666 -27.39 -26.74 -23.71
CA ASP A 666 -28.36 -27.44 -22.85
C ASP A 666 -28.51 -26.82 -21.45
N GLY A 667 -27.74 -25.78 -21.15
CA GLY A 667 -27.69 -25.11 -19.85
C GLY A 667 -26.73 -25.72 -18.83
N SER A 668 -26.03 -26.81 -19.19
CA SER A 668 -24.96 -27.40 -18.36
C SER A 668 -23.62 -26.63 -18.50
N TYR A 669 -22.54 -27.17 -17.94
CA TYR A 669 -21.21 -26.56 -17.96
C TYR A 669 -20.13 -27.53 -18.44
N SER A 670 -19.10 -27.02 -19.10
CA SER A 670 -17.95 -27.79 -19.58
C SER A 670 -17.23 -28.53 -18.44
N GLY A 671 -16.78 -29.76 -18.71
CA GLY A 671 -16.07 -30.60 -17.73
C GLY A 671 -14.67 -30.08 -17.31
N LYS A 672 -14.20 -28.98 -17.92
CA LYS A 672 -13.00 -28.23 -17.54
C LYS A 672 -13.28 -26.73 -17.51
N GLU A 673 -12.52 -26.04 -16.68
CA GLU A 673 -12.39 -24.59 -16.59
C GLU A 673 -11.79 -24.00 -17.87
N ARG A 674 -12.18 -22.76 -18.21
CA ARG A 674 -11.77 -22.07 -19.44
C ARG A 674 -11.25 -20.65 -19.21
N ILE A 675 -11.89 -19.89 -18.32
CA ILE A 675 -11.42 -18.56 -17.92
C ILE A 675 -10.88 -18.62 -16.49
N PHE A 676 -9.68 -18.10 -16.28
CA PHE A 676 -9.01 -17.97 -14.98
C PHE A 676 -8.83 -16.48 -14.66
N PHE A 677 -8.71 -16.11 -13.38
CA PHE A 677 -8.68 -14.71 -12.96
C PHE A 677 -7.51 -14.40 -12.01
N ALA A 678 -6.66 -13.43 -12.39
CA ALA A 678 -5.57 -12.90 -11.58
C ALA A 678 -5.55 -11.37 -11.57
N GLY A 679 -4.81 -10.78 -10.62
CA GLY A 679 -4.82 -9.35 -10.34
C GLY A 679 -4.97 -9.07 -8.83
N GLU A 680 -4.84 -7.80 -8.44
CA GLU A 680 -4.97 -7.42 -7.01
C GLU A 680 -6.38 -7.63 -6.46
N HIS A 681 -7.42 -7.42 -7.29
CA HIS A 681 -8.82 -7.69 -6.94
C HIS A 681 -9.17 -9.18 -6.79
N THR A 682 -8.21 -10.10 -7.03
CA THR A 682 -8.37 -11.55 -6.78
C THR A 682 -7.48 -12.04 -5.64
N SER A 683 -6.93 -11.13 -4.81
CA SER A 683 -5.90 -11.45 -3.81
C SER A 683 -6.39 -11.13 -2.40
N GLY A 684 -7.14 -12.03 -1.76
CA GLY A 684 -7.76 -11.78 -0.45
C GLY A 684 -6.80 -11.42 0.68
N ARG A 685 -5.55 -11.92 0.62
CA ARG A 685 -4.49 -11.64 1.61
C ARG A 685 -3.62 -10.41 1.30
N TYR A 686 -3.66 -9.93 0.06
CA TYR A 686 -2.79 -8.85 -0.43
C TYR A 686 -3.53 -7.97 -1.46
N PRO A 687 -4.73 -7.45 -1.15
CA PRO A 687 -5.50 -6.62 -2.07
C PRO A 687 -4.73 -5.34 -2.45
N ALA A 688 -5.24 -4.62 -3.45
CA ALA A 688 -4.71 -3.33 -3.93
C ALA A 688 -3.21 -3.26 -4.34
N SER A 689 -2.44 -4.36 -4.26
CA SER A 689 -0.97 -4.32 -4.22
C SER A 689 -0.28 -4.98 -5.42
N VAL A 690 0.97 -4.57 -5.68
CA VAL A 690 1.80 -5.14 -6.77
C VAL A 690 2.18 -6.58 -6.47
N GLN A 691 2.55 -6.88 -5.22
CA GLN A 691 2.90 -8.21 -4.78
C GLN A 691 1.69 -9.15 -4.72
N GLY A 692 0.50 -8.64 -4.39
CA GLY A 692 -0.74 -9.41 -4.46
C GLY A 692 -1.17 -9.73 -5.88
N ALA A 693 -0.99 -8.79 -6.82
CA ALA A 693 -1.15 -9.06 -8.25
C ALA A 693 -0.12 -10.08 -8.76
N TRP A 694 1.16 -9.96 -8.38
CA TRP A 694 2.19 -10.95 -8.72
C TRP A 694 1.82 -12.35 -8.22
N LEU A 695 1.49 -12.48 -6.92
CA LEU A 695 1.15 -13.76 -6.29
C LEU A 695 -0.12 -14.39 -6.85
N SER A 696 -1.14 -13.62 -7.26
CA SER A 696 -2.31 -14.18 -7.95
C SER A 696 -1.97 -14.66 -9.37
N GLY A 697 -1.01 -14.03 -10.06
CA GLY A 697 -0.46 -14.55 -11.31
C GLY A 697 0.26 -15.90 -11.15
N ILE A 698 1.11 -16.03 -10.12
CA ILE A 698 1.74 -17.30 -9.74
C ILE A 698 0.69 -18.38 -9.43
N ARG A 699 -0.35 -18.03 -8.66
CA ARG A 699 -1.45 -18.92 -8.27
C ARG A 699 -2.20 -19.48 -9.48
N GLU A 700 -2.59 -18.65 -10.43
CA GLU A 700 -3.30 -19.12 -11.62
C GLU A 700 -2.40 -19.93 -12.56
N ALA A 701 -1.13 -19.56 -12.72
CA ALA A 701 -0.18 -20.38 -13.48
C ALA A 701 -0.02 -21.78 -12.89
N ALA A 702 0.05 -21.89 -11.56
CA ALA A 702 0.08 -23.17 -10.86
C ALA A 702 -1.21 -23.97 -11.09
N ARG A 703 -2.38 -23.33 -10.94
CA ARG A 703 -3.70 -23.95 -11.11
C ARG A 703 -3.94 -24.44 -12.56
N ILE A 704 -3.49 -23.68 -13.56
CA ILE A 704 -3.52 -24.08 -14.98
C ILE A 704 -2.55 -25.24 -15.23
N ALA A 705 -1.36 -25.23 -14.63
CA ALA A 705 -0.41 -26.34 -14.69
C ALA A 705 -0.96 -27.61 -14.02
N ASP A 706 -1.67 -27.51 -12.90
CA ASP A 706 -2.35 -28.64 -12.25
C ASP A 706 -3.44 -29.25 -13.17
N LEU A 707 -4.23 -28.44 -13.88
CA LEU A 707 -5.32 -28.89 -14.78
C LEU A 707 -4.85 -29.62 -16.05
N TYR A 708 -3.62 -29.37 -16.50
CA TYR A 708 -3.08 -29.89 -17.77
C TYR A 708 -1.87 -30.83 -17.62
N LEU A 709 -1.02 -30.63 -16.62
CA LEU A 709 0.16 -31.47 -16.34
C LEU A 709 -0.05 -32.40 -15.14
N GLY A 710 -1.14 -32.23 -14.39
CA GLY A 710 -1.37 -32.91 -13.12
C GLY A 710 -0.40 -32.45 -12.02
N CYS A 711 -0.51 -33.07 -10.85
CA CYS A 711 0.32 -32.81 -9.68
C CYS A 711 1.27 -34.01 -9.43
N PRO A 712 2.38 -34.19 -10.19
CA PRO A 712 3.21 -35.40 -10.09
C PRO A 712 3.95 -35.52 -8.73
N PHE A 713 4.00 -34.44 -7.95
CA PHE A 713 4.46 -34.39 -6.56
C PHE A 713 3.44 -34.93 -5.53
N SER A 714 2.19 -35.16 -5.91
CA SER A 714 1.14 -35.70 -5.03
C SER A 714 1.47 -37.11 -4.55
N ALA A 715 1.11 -37.45 -3.31
CA ALA A 715 1.19 -38.82 -2.78
C ALA A 715 0.44 -39.87 -3.64
N SER A 716 -0.61 -39.44 -4.36
CA SER A 716 -1.37 -40.27 -5.29
C SER A 716 -0.73 -40.48 -6.68
N SER A 717 0.42 -39.86 -6.94
CA SER A 717 1.11 -39.94 -8.24
C SER A 717 1.94 -41.23 -8.37
N ALA A 718 1.70 -41.96 -9.46
CA ALA A 718 2.57 -43.06 -9.89
C ALA A 718 3.84 -42.57 -10.60
N ALA A 719 3.83 -41.35 -11.16
CA ALA A 719 4.98 -40.77 -11.84
C ALA A 719 6.09 -40.31 -10.86
N ASP A 720 7.32 -40.18 -11.35
CA ASP A 720 8.35 -39.38 -10.70
C ASP A 720 8.05 -37.89 -10.97
N PRO A 721 8.20 -36.97 -9.99
CA PRO A 721 8.09 -35.53 -10.21
C PRO A 721 8.90 -34.96 -11.37
N GLU A 722 10.02 -35.59 -11.76
CA GLU A 722 10.82 -35.20 -12.93
C GLU A 722 10.24 -35.74 -14.26
N CYS A 723 9.52 -36.86 -14.21
CA CYS A 723 8.93 -37.51 -15.39
C CYS A 723 7.51 -37.02 -15.69
N VAL A 724 7.38 -35.79 -16.19
CA VAL A 724 6.14 -35.32 -16.84
C VAL A 724 6.03 -35.95 -18.24
N LEU A 725 5.57 -37.21 -18.27
CA LEU A 725 5.23 -38.01 -19.46
C LEU A 725 6.21 -37.91 -20.63
N LEU A 726 7.40 -38.50 -20.44
CA LEU A 726 8.08 -39.18 -21.53
C LEU A 726 7.36 -40.52 -21.76
N ASP A 727 6.32 -40.54 -22.60
CA ASP A 727 5.76 -41.80 -23.08
C ASP A 727 6.80 -42.54 -23.94
N SER A 728 6.84 -43.86 -23.82
CA SER A 728 7.81 -44.72 -24.51
C SER A 728 7.48 -44.85 -26.00
N ASP A 729 8.52 -44.83 -26.85
CA ASP A 729 8.43 -45.14 -28.28
C ASP A 729 8.03 -46.61 -28.52
N ASP A 730 6.72 -46.87 -28.55
CA ASP A 730 6.12 -47.94 -29.36
C ASP A 730 5.41 -47.28 -30.57
N ASP A 731 5.39 -47.97 -31.71
CA ASP A 731 4.79 -47.53 -32.99
C ASP A 731 5.44 -46.32 -33.71
N VAL A 732 6.77 -46.35 -33.88
CA VAL A 732 7.44 -45.70 -35.04
C VAL A 732 8.08 -46.76 -35.93
N GLU A 733 7.50 -47.01 -37.11
CA GLU A 733 8.09 -47.93 -38.10
C GLU A 733 9.41 -47.37 -38.65
N MET A 734 10.49 -48.15 -38.46
CA MET A 734 11.83 -47.82 -38.95
C MET A 734 11.89 -47.88 -40.50
N VAL A 735 11.80 -46.72 -41.15
CA VAL A 735 12.15 -46.57 -42.57
C VAL A 735 13.67 -46.42 -42.71
N ASP A 736 14.36 -47.54 -42.94
CA ASP A 736 15.79 -47.55 -43.26
C ASP A 736 16.08 -46.75 -44.53
N ASN A 737 17.03 -45.81 -44.45
CA ASN A 737 17.51 -45.01 -45.56
C ASN A 737 19.04 -44.79 -45.45
N SER A 738 19.76 -45.88 -45.23
CA SER A 738 21.22 -45.91 -45.08
C SER A 738 21.99 -45.74 -46.41
N ALA A 739 21.98 -44.54 -46.99
CA ALA A 739 22.74 -44.23 -48.21
C ALA A 739 23.37 -42.81 -48.29
N ASP A 740 24.70 -42.80 -48.17
CA ASP A 740 25.68 -42.06 -49.01
C ASP A 740 26.46 -40.81 -48.49
N SER A 741 27.76 -40.83 -48.84
CA SER A 741 28.75 -39.74 -48.95
C SER A 741 29.04 -38.77 -47.78
N SER A 742 30.08 -39.15 -47.05
CA SER A 742 31.09 -38.31 -46.36
C SER A 742 31.36 -36.87 -46.89
N VAL A 743 31.43 -35.90 -45.98
CA VAL A 743 32.21 -34.64 -46.10
C VAL A 743 32.80 -34.27 -44.72
N GLU A 744 34.06 -33.82 -44.64
CA GLU A 744 34.70 -33.35 -43.40
C GLU A 744 34.44 -31.84 -43.11
N PRO A 745 34.41 -31.41 -41.84
CA PRO A 745 34.18 -30.01 -41.47
C PRO A 745 35.46 -29.13 -41.58
N PRO A 746 35.34 -27.85 -41.96
CA PRO A 746 36.47 -26.92 -42.04
C PRO A 746 36.89 -26.35 -40.67
N ALA A 747 38.17 -26.01 -40.54
CA ALA A 747 38.76 -25.40 -39.33
C ALA A 747 38.50 -23.87 -39.23
N PRO A 748 38.50 -23.27 -38.02
CA PRO A 748 38.18 -21.86 -37.81
C PRO A 748 39.30 -20.89 -38.20
N ALA A 749 38.91 -19.67 -38.62
CA ALA A 749 39.82 -18.58 -38.95
C ALA A 749 40.22 -17.74 -37.70
N PRO A 750 41.42 -17.12 -37.68
CA PRO A 750 41.91 -16.32 -36.56
C PRO A 750 41.35 -14.88 -36.57
N ALA A 751 41.40 -14.22 -35.40
CA ALA A 751 40.98 -12.82 -35.24
C ALA A 751 42.08 -11.82 -35.62
N GLU A 752 41.69 -10.67 -36.18
CA GLU A 752 42.60 -9.56 -36.50
C GLU A 752 42.72 -8.55 -35.36
N VAL A 753 43.88 -7.88 -35.30
CA VAL A 753 44.19 -6.79 -34.34
C VAL A 753 44.44 -5.51 -35.14
N PRO A 754 43.80 -4.37 -34.81
CA PRO A 754 43.99 -3.13 -35.55
C PRO A 754 45.35 -2.48 -35.23
N ASN A 755 46.18 -2.28 -36.25
CA ASN A 755 47.37 -1.44 -36.16
C ASN A 755 47.05 0.02 -36.52
N THR A 756 47.87 0.94 -35.99
CA THR A 756 47.76 2.40 -36.16
C THR A 756 48.76 2.93 -37.19
N GLU A 757 48.75 4.26 -37.39
CA GLU A 757 49.70 5.07 -38.19
C GLU A 757 49.51 5.11 -39.72
N VAL A 758 49.85 6.18 -40.46
CA VAL A 758 50.05 7.63 -40.14
C VAL A 758 49.88 8.43 -41.45
N SER A 759 49.32 9.65 -41.36
CA SER A 759 49.36 10.77 -42.33
C SER A 759 49.25 10.53 -43.86
N SER A 760 48.43 11.34 -44.51
CA SER A 760 48.95 12.51 -45.24
C SER A 760 47.82 13.49 -45.59
N ALA A 761 48.16 14.77 -45.75
CA ALA A 761 47.22 15.81 -46.14
C ALA A 761 47.86 16.70 -47.19
N GLU A 762 47.18 16.91 -48.32
CA GLU A 762 47.45 17.99 -49.27
C GLU A 762 46.13 18.69 -49.62
N ALA A 763 46.19 20.00 -49.86
CA ALA A 763 45.01 20.84 -50.05
C ALA A 763 45.21 21.88 -51.16
N THR A 764 44.51 21.68 -52.27
CA THR A 764 44.27 22.61 -53.40
C THR A 764 42.95 22.18 -54.06
N GLY A 765 42.07 23.00 -54.63
CA GLY A 765 41.90 24.45 -54.76
C GLY A 765 40.49 24.67 -55.36
N LYS A 766 39.71 25.67 -54.94
CA LYS A 766 39.62 27.02 -55.53
C LYS A 766 38.85 27.06 -56.87
N GLU A 767 37.86 27.98 -56.98
CA GLU A 767 37.20 28.48 -58.22
C GLU A 767 36.27 27.51 -59.00
N ASN A 768 35.25 27.95 -59.78
CA ASN A 768 34.38 29.17 -59.73
C ASN A 768 33.12 28.98 -60.64
N GLY A 769 32.06 29.79 -60.44
CA GLY A 769 30.82 29.77 -61.25
C GLY A 769 29.83 28.65 -60.89
N GLY A 770 28.52 28.68 -61.20
CA GLY A 770 27.73 29.54 -62.10
C GLY A 770 26.92 28.64 -63.08
N SER A 771 25.66 28.90 -63.47
CA SER A 771 24.71 30.00 -63.22
C SER A 771 23.29 29.59 -63.72
N HIS A 772 22.33 30.54 -63.82
CA HIS A 772 20.97 30.41 -64.41
C HIS A 772 19.94 29.58 -63.61
N SER A 773 18.60 29.78 -63.67
CA SER A 773 17.64 30.87 -64.02
C SER A 773 16.24 30.21 -64.11
N ALA A 774 15.05 30.79 -63.96
CA ALA A 774 14.49 32.11 -63.63
C ALA A 774 13.07 31.82 -63.06
N ASP A 775 12.51 32.51 -62.05
CA ASP A 775 11.92 33.87 -62.01
C ASP A 775 10.54 34.04 -62.69
N VAL A 776 9.82 35.10 -62.28
CA VAL A 776 8.58 35.68 -62.88
C VAL A 776 7.22 35.04 -62.50
N GLU A 777 6.19 35.72 -61.97
CA GLU A 777 6.07 36.96 -61.13
C GLU A 777 4.57 37.22 -60.77
N MET A 778 4.28 37.75 -59.56
CA MET A 778 3.26 38.78 -59.19
C MET A 778 1.74 38.59 -59.57
N ASP A 779 0.75 39.39 -59.12
CA ASP A 779 0.79 40.66 -58.36
C ASP A 779 -0.41 40.96 -57.39
N ASN A 780 -0.13 41.86 -56.43
CA ASN A 780 -0.94 42.81 -55.60
C ASN A 780 -2.48 42.74 -55.38
N GLY A 781 -2.94 43.26 -54.22
CA GLY A 781 -4.34 43.67 -53.97
C GLY A 781 -4.75 44.10 -52.53
N GLU A 782 -4.38 45.30 -52.06
CA GLU A 782 -4.84 45.97 -50.81
C GLU A 782 -5.78 47.18 -51.16
N PRO A 783 -6.35 48.05 -50.26
CA PRO A 783 -6.44 48.09 -48.79
C PRO A 783 -7.81 48.60 -48.19
N GLU A 784 -7.81 49.05 -46.91
CA GLU A 784 -8.63 50.10 -46.25
C GLU A 784 -9.92 49.84 -45.40
N SER A 785 -9.72 49.86 -44.07
CA SER A 785 -10.38 50.74 -43.06
C SER A 785 -11.82 50.50 -42.53
N LYS A 786 -11.97 50.54 -41.18
CA LYS A 786 -12.66 51.64 -40.45
C LYS A 786 -12.55 51.56 -38.91
N ARG A 787 -12.85 52.68 -38.23
CA ARG A 787 -12.85 52.88 -36.76
C ARG A 787 -14.22 52.57 -36.11
N ALA A 788 -14.20 52.24 -34.83
CA ALA A 788 -15.24 52.64 -33.85
C ALA A 788 -14.63 52.87 -32.45
N LYS A 789 -15.30 53.67 -31.62
CA LYS A 789 -15.05 53.92 -30.18
C LYS A 789 -16.41 53.98 -29.46
N THR A 790 -16.49 53.43 -28.25
CA THR A 790 -17.41 53.73 -27.12
C THR A 790 -16.98 52.79 -25.98
N GLU A 791 -16.52 53.22 -24.80
CA GLU A 791 -17.15 53.99 -23.71
C GLU A 791 -17.70 53.09 -22.57
N GLU A 792 -17.41 53.51 -21.34
CA GLU A 792 -17.89 53.01 -20.02
C GLU A 792 -19.34 53.55 -19.75
N PRO A 793 -20.03 53.36 -18.59
CA PRO A 793 -19.57 52.86 -17.27
C PRO A 793 -20.56 51.99 -16.43
N SER A 794 -20.13 51.67 -15.20
CA SER A 794 -20.93 51.28 -14.00
C SER A 794 -21.74 49.96 -14.03
N GLU A 795 -21.99 49.29 -12.90
CA GLU A 795 -21.63 49.56 -11.48
C GLU A 795 -20.61 48.55 -10.92
#